data_AF-A0A1F8NWW5-F1
#
_entry.id   AF-A0A1F8NWW5-F1
#
_cell.length_a   1.000
_cell.length_b   1.000
_cell.length_c   1.000
_cell.angle_alpha   90.00
_cell.angle_beta   90.00
_cell.angle_gamma   90.00
#
_symmetry.space_group_name_H-M   'P 1'
#
loop_
_entity.id
_entity.type
_entity.pdbx_description
1 polymer ?
#
loop_
_entity_poly.entity_id
_entity_poly.type
_entity_poly.pdbx_seq_one_letter_code
_entity_poly.pdbx_strand_id
1 'polypeptide(L)'
;MCGGRRKLPKLHGQSMVEFMLMLPLILTMIFGIVEGARIFHAWVSIENAVRYGSRYAVTGDWSTEDCIELFGSDCGNEDQNEQARLLSVEKATIAGSAAILMDETADWDDPGYFEVTICALPGHLEPPTSTFEPHRCLDDSGNPFAYAGAPGEYVMVVIDYNLPVIVPFFSNWWPQIRFSSQRLVRVEDFRVGRPSAQLPDYLTETPTPTLTPTLTPTPTNTLTPTPTLTPTNTPTPTTTPDCSLISVPSISVIGTEVVMQVRNDNLRSVKLTGSSLEWNKFLPTVYVDYLEWGSTIYYIGDDDTPPTTSDPVPSMNFPLGTTLNWVAAFGGIPEPGGLDGTFTVTLTYDYVCDVVASVSSSYSTPTPQAPECGDLYVSAVRISVDDFEIEVTNNNDWDVYLTESTLTWPDSMTPNIEVNSFTFAGNTWDYGNYYSSDTTALSSNIALPQRTTGQWEADFDNIPAEGMQGYFRGALTFEYPVQGLTCPISADITLIHTPTPTATNTPTITPTPTSTRTPTITPTPSNTPTPTITPVPDCNLLLANNVSFDYDDFQFYISNQNAESVYLTNSTLWWPASEVSPPQVLNFFRFNGSVYYNPEPNIGTSPNSAEASPNLELGVGWNRAWEADFDNVTGGFVGTYQATLTFQFAGGLTCSVSASQTVLPTNTPPPTNTQPPTNTPTITPTASITPTPSNTPTNTPVPPPPD
;
A
#
# COMPACT_ATOMS: atom_id res chain seq x y z
N MET A 1 30.05 -41.61 79.02
CA MET A 1 29.10 -41.96 77.95
C MET A 1 29.09 -40.82 76.94
N CYS A 2 29.81 -40.98 75.83
CA CYS A 2 29.95 -39.97 74.78
C CYS A 2 28.90 -40.23 73.69
N GLY A 3 27.87 -39.39 73.59
CA GLY A 3 26.85 -39.46 72.55
C GLY A 3 27.18 -38.54 71.38
N GLY A 4 27.89 -39.06 70.37
CA GLY A 4 28.13 -38.35 69.11
C GLY A 4 26.90 -38.40 68.20
N ARG A 5 26.27 -37.25 67.96
CA ARG A 5 25.26 -37.10 66.88
C ARG A 5 25.97 -37.06 65.53
N ARG A 6 25.82 -38.11 64.71
CA ARG A 6 26.19 -38.09 63.28
C ARG A 6 25.22 -37.17 62.53
N LYS A 7 25.74 -36.11 61.90
CA LYS A 7 25.00 -35.33 60.90
C LYS A 7 24.91 -36.15 59.60
N LEU A 8 23.69 -36.43 59.13
CA LEU A 8 23.47 -37.01 57.80
C LEU A 8 23.91 -36.02 56.71
N PRO A 9 24.59 -36.47 55.64
CA PRO A 9 24.99 -35.61 54.54
C PRO A 9 23.76 -35.14 53.77
N LYS A 10 23.62 -33.82 53.58
CA LYS A 10 22.62 -33.24 52.68
C LYS A 10 22.98 -33.63 51.25
N LEU A 11 22.15 -34.47 50.62
CA LEU A 11 22.27 -34.77 49.19
C LEU A 11 21.88 -33.53 48.37
N HIS A 12 22.86 -32.96 47.67
CA HIS A 12 22.66 -31.88 46.70
C HIS A 12 22.19 -32.47 45.37
N GLY A 13 20.89 -32.75 45.24
CA GLY A 13 20.24 -33.18 43.99
C GLY A 13 19.13 -32.23 43.51
N GLN A 14 18.81 -31.21 44.30
CA GLN A 14 17.69 -30.29 44.05
C GLN A 14 17.80 -29.58 42.69
N SER A 15 19.00 -29.11 42.33
CA SER A 15 19.24 -28.41 41.06
C SER A 15 19.06 -29.31 39.82
N MET A 16 19.35 -30.61 39.92
CA MET A 16 19.10 -31.56 38.82
C MET A 16 17.60 -31.83 38.62
N VAL A 17 16.82 -31.88 39.71
CA VAL A 17 15.36 -32.07 39.63
C VAL A 17 14.67 -30.81 39.10
N GLU A 18 15.09 -29.63 39.57
CA GLU A 18 14.59 -28.35 39.03
C GLU A 18 14.91 -28.20 37.54
N PHE A 19 16.12 -28.56 37.10
CA PHE A 19 16.48 -28.57 35.68
C PHE A 19 15.67 -29.59 34.87
N MET A 20 15.45 -30.80 35.41
CA MET A 20 14.65 -31.84 34.75
C MET A 20 13.18 -31.45 34.57
N LEU A 21 12.62 -30.63 35.47
CA LEU A 21 11.24 -30.14 35.37
C LEU A 21 11.12 -28.89 34.48
N MET A 22 12.15 -28.02 34.47
CA MET A 22 12.15 -26.81 33.64
C MET A 22 12.46 -27.10 32.17
N LEU A 23 13.28 -28.11 31.89
CA LEU A 23 13.69 -28.43 30.52
C LEU A 23 12.49 -28.69 29.59
N PRO A 24 11.52 -29.57 29.91
CA PRO A 24 10.35 -29.77 29.05
C PRO A 24 9.52 -28.50 28.85
N LEU A 25 9.40 -27.65 29.88
CA LEU A 25 8.61 -26.42 29.82
C LEU A 25 9.25 -25.38 28.88
N ILE A 26 10.56 -25.17 29.03
CA ILE A 26 11.33 -24.27 28.15
C ILE A 26 11.32 -24.78 26.71
N LEU A 27 11.49 -26.10 26.53
CA LEU A 27 11.55 -26.72 25.21
C LEU A 27 10.17 -26.68 24.50
N THR A 28 9.08 -26.84 25.26
CA THR A 28 7.70 -26.63 24.76
C THR A 28 7.46 -25.17 24.38
N MET A 29 7.95 -24.22 25.19
CA MET A 29 7.83 -22.79 24.88
C MET A 29 8.59 -22.41 23.61
N ILE A 30 9.85 -22.85 23.47
CA ILE A 30 10.66 -22.57 22.28
C ILE A 30 10.03 -23.19 21.04
N PHE A 31 9.62 -24.45 21.10
CA PHE A 31 8.95 -25.10 19.97
C PHE A 31 7.60 -24.47 19.63
N GLY A 32 6.83 -24.03 20.63
CA GLY A 32 5.59 -23.29 20.40
C GLY A 32 5.84 -21.96 19.68
N ILE A 33 6.89 -21.23 20.03
CA ILE A 33 7.28 -19.99 19.35
C ILE A 33 7.73 -20.28 17.92
N VAL A 34 8.55 -21.32 17.69
CA VAL A 34 9.04 -21.68 16.36
C VAL A 34 7.90 -22.12 15.45
N GLU A 35 7.01 -23.01 15.91
CA GLU A 35 5.88 -23.46 15.09
C GLU A 35 4.86 -22.33 14.87
N GLY A 36 4.60 -21.50 15.90
CA GLY A 36 3.75 -20.32 15.78
C GLY A 36 4.27 -19.32 14.74
N ALA A 37 5.58 -19.07 14.71
CA ALA A 37 6.21 -18.22 13.71
C ALA A 37 6.08 -18.80 12.29
N ARG A 38 6.23 -20.13 12.12
CA ARG A 38 6.07 -20.80 10.82
C ARG A 38 4.62 -20.77 10.33
N ILE A 39 3.65 -20.98 11.23
CA ILE A 39 2.22 -20.87 10.94
C ILE A 39 1.88 -19.46 10.47
N PHE A 40 2.32 -18.44 11.22
CA PHE A 40 2.08 -17.05 10.86
C PHE A 40 2.74 -16.67 9.53
N HIS A 41 3.99 -17.08 9.33
CA HIS A 41 4.70 -16.87 8.07
C HIS A 41 3.98 -17.52 6.89
N ALA A 42 3.57 -18.78 7.01
CA ALA A 42 2.84 -19.49 5.96
C ALA A 42 1.53 -18.78 5.60
N TRP A 43 0.75 -18.36 6.60
CA TRP A 43 -0.50 -17.63 6.39
C TRP A 43 -0.28 -16.30 5.64
N VAL A 44 0.67 -15.46 6.09
CA VAL A 44 0.97 -14.19 5.40
C VAL A 44 1.49 -14.43 3.97
N SER A 45 2.27 -15.49 3.77
CA SER A 45 2.86 -15.80 2.46
C SER A 45 1.80 -16.20 1.44
N ILE A 46 0.83 -17.04 1.81
CA ILE A 46 -0.24 -17.42 0.87
C ILE A 46 -1.19 -16.25 0.56
N GLU A 47 -1.46 -15.37 1.52
CA GLU A 47 -2.28 -14.16 1.30
C GLU A 47 -1.61 -13.20 0.31
N ASN A 48 -0.30 -12.99 0.47
CA ASN A 48 0.49 -12.19 -0.46
C ASN A 48 0.59 -12.85 -1.85
N ALA A 49 0.73 -14.18 -1.90
CA ALA A 49 0.78 -14.95 -3.14
C ALA A 49 -0.49 -14.82 -3.97
N VAL A 50 -1.65 -15.03 -3.35
CA VAL A 50 -2.96 -14.85 -3.99
C VAL A 50 -3.12 -13.40 -4.46
N ARG A 51 -2.71 -12.41 -3.66
CA ARG A 51 -2.74 -11.00 -4.07
C ARG A 51 -1.88 -10.75 -5.31
N TYR A 52 -0.65 -11.26 -5.35
CA TYR A 52 0.26 -11.07 -6.47
C TYR A 52 -0.28 -11.73 -7.75
N GLY A 53 -0.68 -13.01 -7.65
CA GLY A 53 -1.31 -13.75 -8.74
C GLY A 53 -2.57 -13.08 -9.28
N SER A 54 -3.42 -12.57 -8.38
CA SER A 54 -4.64 -11.87 -8.77
C SER A 54 -4.35 -10.56 -9.48
N ARG A 55 -3.37 -9.77 -9.03
CA ARG A 55 -3.00 -8.52 -9.72
C ARG A 55 -2.46 -8.81 -11.12
N TYR A 56 -1.72 -9.90 -11.31
CA TYR A 56 -1.31 -10.35 -12.64
C TYR A 56 -2.51 -10.82 -13.48
N ALA A 57 -3.44 -11.59 -12.89
CA ALA A 57 -4.63 -12.06 -13.60
C ALA A 57 -5.53 -10.92 -14.10
N VAL A 58 -5.58 -9.80 -13.37
CA VAL A 58 -6.33 -8.58 -13.78
C VAL A 58 -5.85 -8.07 -15.13
N THR A 59 -4.55 -8.13 -15.43
CA THR A 59 -4.01 -7.49 -16.64
C THR A 59 -4.47 -8.15 -17.94
N GLY A 60 -4.88 -9.41 -17.86
CA GLY A 60 -5.16 -10.21 -19.04
C GLY A 60 -3.90 -10.56 -19.86
N ASP A 61 -2.71 -10.24 -19.35
CA ASP A 61 -1.43 -10.43 -20.04
C ASP A 61 -0.87 -11.85 -19.83
N TRP A 62 0.07 -12.25 -20.70
CA TRP A 62 0.77 -13.53 -20.60
C TRP A 62 2.22 -13.42 -21.07
N SER A 63 3.10 -14.26 -20.53
CA SER A 63 4.50 -14.27 -20.93
C SER A 63 4.71 -15.05 -22.22
N THR A 64 5.54 -14.52 -23.13
CA THR A 64 6.01 -15.25 -24.31
C THR A 64 6.90 -16.45 -23.93
N GLU A 65 7.57 -16.41 -22.78
CA GLU A 65 8.35 -17.54 -22.27
C GLU A 65 7.45 -18.73 -21.92
N ASP A 66 6.24 -18.47 -21.41
CA ASP A 66 5.27 -19.51 -21.05
C ASP A 66 4.68 -20.18 -22.29
N CYS A 67 4.50 -19.43 -23.39
CA CYS A 67 4.17 -20.00 -24.70
C CYS A 67 5.26 -20.98 -25.16
N ILE A 68 6.53 -20.58 -25.06
CA ILE A 68 7.66 -21.42 -25.47
C ILE A 68 7.77 -22.65 -24.57
N GLU A 69 7.50 -22.53 -23.27
CA GLU A 69 7.51 -23.65 -22.33
C GLU A 69 6.43 -24.68 -22.66
N LEU A 70 5.19 -24.24 -22.92
CA LEU A 70 4.07 -25.12 -23.21
C LEU A 70 4.11 -25.72 -24.62
N PHE A 71 4.56 -24.95 -25.63
CA PHE A 71 4.42 -25.31 -27.04
C PHE A 71 5.73 -25.40 -27.83
N GLY A 72 6.87 -24.99 -27.24
CA GLY A 72 8.17 -24.97 -27.91
C GLY A 72 8.33 -23.83 -28.94
N SER A 73 7.36 -22.93 -29.02
CA SER A 73 7.35 -21.75 -29.90
C SER A 73 6.45 -20.65 -29.32
N ASP A 74 6.50 -19.45 -29.90
CA ASP A 74 5.52 -18.41 -29.61
C ASP A 74 4.09 -18.92 -29.86
N CYS A 75 3.14 -18.38 -29.10
CA CYS A 75 1.72 -18.69 -29.28
C CYS A 75 1.23 -18.18 -30.64
N GLY A 76 0.64 -19.08 -31.43
CA GLY A 76 0.18 -18.81 -32.79
C GLY A 76 -1.34 -18.67 -32.92
N ASN A 77 -2.10 -18.89 -31.86
CA ASN A 77 -3.56 -18.79 -31.82
C ASN A 77 -4.06 -18.42 -30.41
N GLU A 78 -5.35 -18.08 -30.34
CA GLU A 78 -6.00 -17.60 -29.11
C GLU A 78 -6.06 -18.67 -28.00
N ASP A 79 -6.26 -19.94 -28.36
CA ASP A 79 -6.26 -21.03 -27.38
C ASP A 79 -4.88 -21.21 -26.70
N GLN A 80 -3.80 -21.03 -27.47
CA GLN A 80 -2.43 -21.06 -26.96
C GLN A 80 -2.15 -19.85 -26.06
N ASN A 81 -2.65 -18.67 -26.43
CA ASN A 81 -2.52 -17.48 -25.60
C ASN A 81 -3.23 -17.67 -24.24
N GLU A 82 -4.43 -18.26 -24.24
CA GLU A 82 -5.17 -18.50 -23.00
C GLU A 82 -4.50 -19.55 -22.10
N GLN A 83 -3.91 -20.60 -22.68
CA GLN A 83 -3.14 -21.58 -21.90
C GLN A 83 -1.84 -20.99 -21.34
N ALA A 84 -1.14 -20.17 -22.12
CA ALA A 84 0.04 -19.44 -21.64
C ALA A 84 -0.34 -18.50 -20.51
N ARG A 85 -1.48 -17.80 -20.63
CA ARG A 85 -2.00 -16.92 -19.60
C ARG A 85 -2.31 -17.62 -18.29
N LEU A 86 -2.94 -18.79 -18.34
CA LEU A 86 -3.17 -19.63 -17.15
C LEU A 86 -1.85 -19.94 -16.43
N LEU A 87 -0.84 -20.38 -17.17
CA LEU A 87 0.48 -20.68 -16.62
C LEU A 87 1.17 -19.42 -16.08
N SER A 88 1.04 -18.27 -16.75
CA SER A 88 1.60 -17.01 -16.28
C SER A 88 0.98 -16.56 -14.95
N VAL A 89 -0.34 -16.68 -14.80
CA VAL A 89 -1.04 -16.38 -13.53
C VAL A 89 -0.62 -17.34 -12.42
N GLU A 90 -0.49 -18.63 -12.73
CA GLU A 90 -0.02 -19.64 -11.80
C GLU A 90 1.40 -19.34 -11.31
N LYS A 91 2.33 -19.05 -12.23
CA LYS A 91 3.71 -18.68 -11.90
C LYS A 91 3.81 -17.39 -11.11
N ALA A 92 3.02 -16.37 -11.46
CA ALA A 92 2.94 -15.15 -10.68
C ALA A 92 2.49 -15.44 -9.25
N THR A 93 1.46 -16.28 -9.09
CA THR A 93 0.96 -16.71 -7.78
C THR A 93 2.05 -17.42 -6.97
N ILE A 94 2.78 -18.37 -7.59
CA ILE A 94 3.91 -19.06 -6.98
C ILE A 94 5.02 -18.07 -6.59
N ALA A 95 5.37 -17.11 -7.45
CA ALA A 95 6.39 -16.11 -7.16
C ALA A 95 6.06 -15.26 -5.91
N GLY A 96 4.78 -14.98 -5.69
CA GLY A 96 4.31 -14.25 -4.50
C GLY A 96 4.33 -15.06 -3.20
N SER A 97 4.49 -16.39 -3.26
CA SER A 97 4.48 -17.30 -2.09
C SER A 97 5.85 -17.47 -1.41
N ALA A 98 6.64 -16.39 -1.41
CA ALA A 98 8.04 -16.41 -1.00
C ALA A 98 8.30 -17.15 0.33
N ALA A 99 9.32 -18.02 0.32
CA ALA A 99 9.89 -18.69 1.48
C ALA A 99 8.97 -19.69 2.24
N ILE A 100 7.94 -20.26 1.60
CA ILE A 100 7.26 -21.46 2.11
C ILE A 100 7.91 -22.74 1.55
N LEU A 101 7.81 -23.84 2.31
CA LEU A 101 8.39 -25.13 1.93
C LEU A 101 7.37 -25.92 1.12
N MET A 102 7.52 -25.92 -0.20
CA MET A 102 6.68 -26.70 -1.10
C MET A 102 7.35 -28.01 -1.47
N ASP A 103 6.54 -29.04 -1.66
CA ASP A 103 6.95 -30.30 -2.28
C ASP A 103 6.08 -30.55 -3.51
N GLU A 104 6.64 -30.32 -4.69
CA GLU A 104 5.96 -30.53 -5.98
C GLU A 104 5.59 -32.00 -6.25
N THR A 105 6.09 -32.92 -5.43
CA THR A 105 5.80 -34.35 -5.52
C THR A 105 4.81 -34.86 -4.48
N ALA A 106 4.36 -33.98 -3.57
CA ALA A 106 3.38 -34.32 -2.55
C ALA A 106 1.99 -34.52 -3.17
N ASP A 107 1.29 -35.58 -2.74
CA ASP A 107 -0.14 -35.72 -3.02
C ASP A 107 -0.93 -34.71 -2.17
N TRP A 108 -2.21 -34.50 -2.48
CA TRP A 108 -3.05 -33.49 -1.83
C TRP A 108 -3.23 -33.67 -0.31
N ASP A 109 -3.01 -34.87 0.21
CA ASP A 109 -3.04 -35.19 1.63
C ASP A 109 -1.64 -35.31 2.26
N ASP A 110 -0.57 -34.97 1.54
CA ASP A 110 0.80 -35.02 2.04
C ASP A 110 1.30 -33.65 2.55
N PRO A 111 2.24 -33.64 3.52
CA PRO A 111 2.85 -32.42 4.02
C PRO A 111 3.71 -31.75 2.95
N GLY A 112 3.56 -30.44 2.79
CA GLY A 112 4.26 -29.67 1.75
C GLY A 112 3.47 -29.53 0.45
N TYR A 113 2.29 -30.14 0.34
CA TYR A 113 1.38 -29.94 -0.80
C TYR A 113 1.08 -28.47 -0.99
N PHE A 114 1.18 -27.99 -2.23
CA PHE A 114 0.90 -26.63 -2.64
C PHE A 114 0.27 -26.64 -4.03
N GLU A 115 -0.90 -26.05 -4.18
CA GLU A 115 -1.62 -25.99 -5.46
C GLU A 115 -2.23 -24.60 -5.66
N VAL A 116 -2.15 -24.10 -6.90
CA VAL A 116 -2.82 -22.88 -7.34
C VAL A 116 -4.00 -23.25 -8.23
N THR A 117 -5.21 -22.87 -7.85
CA THR A 117 -6.41 -23.04 -8.66
C THR A 117 -6.88 -21.70 -9.21
N ILE A 118 -6.99 -21.60 -10.53
CA ILE A 118 -7.50 -20.42 -11.24
C ILE A 118 -8.86 -20.76 -11.82
N CYS A 119 -9.87 -19.95 -11.52
CA CYS A 119 -11.24 -20.22 -11.93
C CYS A 119 -11.98 -18.96 -12.37
N ALA A 120 -12.60 -19.02 -13.55
CA ALA A 120 -13.48 -17.99 -14.08
C ALA A 120 -14.68 -18.64 -14.78
N LEU A 121 -15.73 -17.86 -15.02
CA LEU A 121 -16.89 -18.34 -15.78
C LEU A 121 -16.47 -18.80 -17.18
N PRO A 122 -17.07 -19.87 -17.73
CA PRO A 122 -18.21 -20.64 -17.21
C PRO A 122 -17.88 -21.66 -16.11
N GLY A 123 -16.61 -21.78 -15.71
CA GLY A 123 -16.22 -22.63 -14.58
C GLY A 123 -16.75 -22.11 -13.25
N HIS A 124 -16.94 -23.02 -12.30
CA HIS A 124 -17.25 -22.70 -10.92
C HIS A 124 -16.26 -23.40 -10.00
N LEU A 125 -15.92 -22.72 -8.91
CA LEU A 125 -15.05 -23.26 -7.89
C LEU A 125 -15.86 -24.16 -6.95
N GLU A 126 -15.50 -25.43 -6.88
CA GLU A 126 -16.03 -26.32 -5.85
C GLU A 126 -15.17 -26.21 -4.58
N PRO A 127 -15.81 -25.96 -3.41
CA PRO A 127 -15.13 -25.98 -2.14
C PRO A 127 -14.75 -27.43 -1.76
N PRO A 128 -13.71 -27.62 -0.95
CA PRO A 128 -13.24 -28.94 -0.57
C PRO A 128 -14.27 -29.70 0.27
N THR A 129 -14.46 -30.99 -0.02
CA THR A 129 -15.45 -31.83 0.70
C THR A 129 -14.86 -32.53 1.92
N SER A 130 -13.53 -32.51 2.04
CA SER A 130 -12.78 -33.03 3.18
C SER A 130 -11.70 -32.05 3.62
N THR A 131 -11.08 -32.30 4.77
CA THR A 131 -10.10 -31.37 5.38
C THR A 131 -8.84 -31.15 4.56
N PHE A 132 -8.47 -32.06 3.66
CA PHE A 132 -7.24 -31.98 2.86
C PHE A 132 -7.46 -32.00 1.35
N GLU A 133 -8.68 -32.23 0.87
CA GLU A 133 -8.98 -32.15 -0.57
C GLU A 133 -8.82 -30.69 -1.06
N PRO A 134 -8.15 -30.39 -2.18
CA PRO A 134 -7.96 -29.03 -2.68
C PRO A 134 -9.25 -28.45 -3.25
N HIS A 135 -9.31 -27.12 -3.41
CA HIS A 135 -10.32 -26.50 -4.27
C HIS A 135 -10.11 -26.95 -5.71
N ARG A 136 -11.20 -27.02 -6.48
CA ARG A 136 -11.16 -27.42 -7.89
C ARG A 136 -12.04 -26.49 -8.69
N CYS A 137 -11.57 -26.07 -9.86
CA CYS A 137 -12.41 -25.39 -10.82
C CYS A 137 -12.99 -26.42 -11.79
N LEU A 138 -14.31 -26.48 -11.89
CA LEU A 138 -15.04 -27.45 -12.71
C LEU A 138 -15.98 -26.77 -13.70
N ASP A 139 -16.19 -27.40 -14.85
CA ASP A 139 -17.26 -27.03 -15.78
C ASP A 139 -18.63 -27.55 -15.29
N ASP A 140 -19.71 -27.16 -15.97
CA ASP A 140 -21.08 -27.63 -15.67
C ASP A 140 -21.26 -29.16 -15.78
N SER A 141 -20.30 -29.87 -16.38
CA SER A 141 -20.27 -31.33 -16.51
C SER A 141 -19.45 -32.02 -15.41
N GLY A 142 -18.83 -31.26 -14.51
CA GLY A 142 -17.99 -31.77 -13.42
C GLY A 142 -16.57 -32.16 -13.84
N ASN A 143 -16.10 -31.73 -15.02
CA ASN A 143 -14.71 -31.96 -15.46
C ASN A 143 -13.80 -30.80 -15.00
N PRO A 144 -12.50 -31.06 -14.75
CA PRO A 144 -11.53 -29.99 -14.50
C PRO A 144 -11.58 -28.94 -15.59
N PHE A 145 -11.72 -27.69 -15.18
CA PHE A 145 -11.80 -26.53 -16.03
C PHE A 145 -10.87 -25.48 -15.47
N ALA A 146 -9.95 -24.94 -16.26
CA ALA A 146 -9.09 -23.84 -15.86
C ALA A 146 -9.24 -22.75 -16.92
N TYR A 147 -9.57 -21.54 -16.48
CA TYR A 147 -9.76 -20.40 -17.37
C TYR A 147 -9.44 -19.11 -16.61
N ALA A 148 -8.66 -18.23 -17.23
CA ALA A 148 -8.17 -17.01 -16.59
C ALA A 148 -9.15 -15.83 -16.75
N GLY A 149 -10.30 -16.03 -17.41
CA GLY A 149 -11.39 -15.05 -17.57
C GLY A 149 -11.13 -14.07 -18.71
N ALA A 150 -12.10 -13.77 -19.57
CA ALA A 150 -11.94 -12.76 -20.62
C ALA A 150 -11.89 -11.33 -20.05
N PRO A 151 -11.47 -10.32 -20.83
CA PRO A 151 -11.63 -8.92 -20.46
C PRO A 151 -13.04 -8.61 -19.95
N GLY A 152 -13.11 -8.04 -18.76
CA GLY A 152 -14.34 -7.67 -18.09
C GLY A 152 -15.04 -8.76 -17.28
N GLU A 153 -14.54 -9.99 -17.32
CA GLU A 153 -15.00 -11.11 -16.49
C GLU A 153 -14.30 -11.15 -15.13
N TYR A 154 -14.86 -11.91 -14.20
CA TYR A 154 -14.25 -12.14 -12.90
C TYR A 154 -13.44 -13.44 -12.92
N VAL A 155 -12.23 -13.37 -12.38
CA VAL A 155 -11.34 -14.51 -12.17
C VAL A 155 -11.01 -14.62 -10.69
N MET A 156 -11.02 -15.84 -10.19
CA MET A 156 -10.69 -16.19 -8.82
C MET A 156 -9.40 -16.98 -8.80
N VAL A 157 -8.47 -16.53 -7.96
CA VAL A 157 -7.19 -17.21 -7.70
C VAL A 157 -7.24 -17.78 -6.29
N VAL A 158 -6.95 -19.06 -6.16
CA VAL A 158 -7.01 -19.82 -4.91
C VAL A 158 -5.70 -20.55 -4.69
N ILE A 159 -5.19 -20.55 -3.46
CA ILE A 159 -4.06 -21.38 -3.04
C ILE A 159 -4.52 -22.32 -1.95
N ASP A 160 -4.16 -23.59 -2.07
CA ASP A 160 -4.24 -24.57 -0.98
C ASP A 160 -2.83 -25.06 -0.62
N TYR A 161 -2.48 -24.99 0.66
CA TYR A 161 -1.15 -25.35 1.16
C TYR A 161 -1.20 -26.16 2.45
N ASN A 162 -0.50 -27.28 2.51
CA ASN A 162 -0.36 -28.12 3.70
C ASN A 162 0.98 -27.86 4.39
N LEU A 163 0.99 -27.03 5.45
CA LEU A 163 2.19 -26.72 6.22
C LEU A 163 2.66 -27.96 7.02
N PRO A 164 3.88 -28.49 6.78
CA PRO A 164 4.44 -29.58 7.58
C PRO A 164 4.80 -29.09 8.99
N VAL A 165 4.28 -29.75 10.03
CA VAL A 165 4.60 -29.47 11.43
C VAL A 165 5.93 -30.16 11.78
N ILE A 166 6.92 -29.40 12.26
CA ILE A 166 8.27 -29.93 12.53
C ILE A 166 8.48 -30.29 14.00
N VAL A 167 7.62 -29.80 14.90
CA VAL A 167 7.77 -30.07 16.33
C VAL A 167 7.42 -31.54 16.64
N PRO A 168 8.30 -32.33 17.29
CA PRO A 168 8.10 -33.78 17.50
C PRO A 168 6.85 -34.17 18.30
N PHE A 169 6.40 -33.29 19.20
CA PHE A 169 5.22 -33.54 20.03
C PHE A 169 3.91 -33.24 19.30
N PHE A 170 3.92 -32.29 18.36
CA PHE A 170 2.73 -31.90 17.60
C PHE A 170 2.61 -32.67 16.28
N SER A 171 3.72 -32.96 15.60
CA SER A 171 3.74 -33.72 14.34
C SER A 171 3.10 -35.12 14.42
N ASN A 172 3.11 -35.75 15.60
CA ASN A 172 2.44 -37.05 15.80
C ASN A 172 0.91 -36.94 15.88
N TRP A 173 0.38 -35.77 16.24
CA TRP A 173 -1.06 -35.53 16.37
C TRP A 173 -1.61 -34.75 15.18
N TRP A 174 -0.84 -33.80 14.68
CA TRP A 174 -1.10 -32.97 13.51
C TRP A 174 0.17 -32.97 12.64
N PRO A 175 0.31 -33.91 11.69
CA PRO A 175 1.48 -33.95 10.81
C PRO A 175 1.59 -32.70 9.93
N GLN A 176 0.44 -32.09 9.63
CA GLN A 176 0.33 -30.91 8.79
C GLN A 176 -0.87 -30.05 9.19
N ILE A 177 -0.81 -28.78 8.82
CA ILE A 177 -1.90 -27.81 8.98
C ILE A 177 -2.23 -27.25 7.59
N ARG A 178 -3.49 -27.40 7.17
CA ARG A 178 -3.95 -26.84 5.90
C ARG A 178 -4.23 -25.35 6.03
N PHE A 179 -3.77 -24.59 5.05
CA PHE A 179 -4.15 -23.21 4.80
C PHE A 179 -4.78 -23.09 3.42
N SER A 180 -5.74 -22.18 3.29
CA SER A 180 -6.35 -21.83 2.02
C SER A 180 -6.57 -20.32 1.99
N SER A 181 -6.28 -19.72 0.84
CA SER A 181 -6.54 -18.29 0.60
C SER A 181 -7.10 -18.14 -0.81
N GLN A 182 -8.04 -17.21 -0.97
CA GLN A 182 -8.70 -16.97 -2.25
C GLN A 182 -8.94 -15.47 -2.45
N ARG A 183 -8.91 -15.04 -3.71
CA ARG A 183 -9.22 -13.66 -4.08
C ARG A 183 -9.91 -13.59 -5.43
N LEU A 184 -10.96 -12.79 -5.48
CA LEU A 184 -11.74 -12.51 -6.68
C LEU A 184 -11.33 -11.15 -7.24
N VAL A 185 -11.07 -11.10 -8.55
CA VAL A 185 -10.72 -9.87 -9.26
C VAL A 185 -11.43 -9.81 -10.62
N ARG A 186 -11.57 -8.61 -11.17
CA ARG A 186 -12.13 -8.38 -12.52
C ARG A 186 -11.01 -8.10 -13.50
N VAL A 187 -10.98 -8.82 -14.62
CA VAL A 187 -10.00 -8.63 -15.70
C VAL A 187 -10.27 -7.30 -16.40
N GLU A 188 -9.21 -6.54 -16.68
CA GLU A 188 -9.30 -5.19 -17.23
C GLU A 188 -9.61 -5.16 -18.74
N ASP A 189 -10.36 -4.13 -19.17
CA ASP A 189 -10.86 -3.98 -20.54
C ASP A 189 -9.91 -3.09 -21.39
N PHE A 190 -8.60 -3.37 -21.46
CA PHE A 190 -7.66 -2.42 -22.09
C PHE A 190 -7.47 -2.50 -23.61
N ARG A 191 -8.16 -3.38 -24.36
CA ARG A 191 -8.20 -3.28 -25.83
C ARG A 191 -9.54 -3.71 -26.43
N VAL A 192 -10.55 -2.86 -26.29
CA VAL A 192 -11.59 -2.77 -27.32
C VAL A 192 -11.27 -1.55 -28.19
N GLY A 193 -10.52 -1.76 -29.27
CA GLY A 193 -10.46 -0.78 -30.34
C GLY A 193 -11.89 -0.46 -30.76
N ARG A 194 -12.32 0.79 -30.60
CA ARG A 194 -13.61 1.31 -31.10
C ARG A 194 -13.89 0.71 -32.49
N PRO A 195 -14.94 -0.10 -32.67
CA PRO A 195 -15.47 -0.29 -34.00
C PRO A 195 -16.15 1.02 -34.40
N SER A 196 -15.62 1.64 -35.45
CA SER A 196 -16.18 2.71 -36.27
C SER A 196 -17.51 3.30 -35.81
N ALA A 197 -17.43 4.55 -35.35
CA ALA A 197 -18.57 5.45 -35.40
C ALA A 197 -19.04 5.57 -36.86
N GLN A 198 -20.19 4.98 -37.17
CA GLN A 198 -20.97 5.33 -38.33
C GLN A 198 -22.38 5.71 -37.88
N LEU A 199 -22.56 7.01 -37.66
CA LEU A 199 -23.87 7.69 -37.75
C LEU A 199 -24.21 7.85 -39.25
N PRO A 200 -25.49 7.79 -39.69
CA PRO A 200 -26.53 8.70 -39.18
C PRO A 200 -27.98 8.15 -39.04
N ASP A 201 -28.64 8.64 -38.00
CA ASP A 201 -29.93 9.38 -37.94
C ASP A 201 -31.22 8.82 -38.59
N TYR A 202 -32.28 8.60 -37.80
CA TYR A 202 -33.57 9.35 -37.82
C TYR A 202 -34.75 8.60 -37.10
N LEU A 203 -35.25 9.22 -36.02
CA LEU A 203 -36.63 9.27 -35.47
C LEU A 203 -37.38 8.11 -34.73
N THR A 204 -37.93 8.57 -33.58
CA THR A 204 -39.31 8.47 -33.00
C THR A 204 -39.82 7.27 -32.20
N GLU A 205 -40.12 7.60 -30.94
CA GLU A 205 -41.34 7.35 -30.13
C GLU A 205 -41.70 5.94 -29.62
N THR A 206 -42.02 5.95 -28.32
CA THR A 206 -42.61 4.99 -27.37
C THR A 206 -43.82 4.20 -27.91
N PRO A 207 -44.07 2.97 -27.40
CA PRO A 207 -45.31 2.80 -26.62
C PRO A 207 -45.25 1.85 -25.40
N THR A 208 -46.23 2.13 -24.53
CA THR A 208 -46.71 1.61 -23.23
C THR A 208 -47.06 0.10 -23.17
N PRO A 209 -47.01 -0.54 -21.97
CA PRO A 209 -47.40 -1.95 -21.77
C PRO A 209 -48.91 -2.14 -21.57
N THR A 210 -49.47 -3.25 -22.06
CA THR A 210 -50.77 -3.81 -21.65
C THR A 210 -50.88 -5.25 -22.14
N LEU A 211 -51.27 -6.22 -21.30
CA LEU A 211 -52.27 -7.27 -21.60
C LEU A 211 -52.80 -7.95 -20.31
N THR A 212 -54.12 -7.90 -20.14
CA THR A 212 -55.03 -8.85 -19.43
C THR A 212 -56.32 -8.79 -20.27
N PRO A 213 -56.95 -9.90 -20.72
CA PRO A 213 -57.76 -10.81 -19.88
C PRO A 213 -57.82 -12.27 -20.35
N THR A 214 -58.45 -13.17 -19.57
CA THR A 214 -59.54 -14.09 -20.02
C THR A 214 -60.10 -14.91 -18.83
N LEU A 215 -61.41 -15.18 -18.87
CA LEU A 215 -62.27 -15.81 -17.86
C LEU A 215 -62.88 -17.15 -18.38
N THR A 216 -62.89 -18.18 -17.50
CA THR A 216 -63.95 -19.22 -17.24
C THR A 216 -64.18 -20.42 -18.23
N PRO A 217 -64.95 -21.50 -17.90
CA PRO A 217 -64.48 -22.88 -17.61
C PRO A 217 -65.20 -24.06 -18.38
N THR A 218 -65.00 -25.33 -17.92
CA THR A 218 -65.92 -26.53 -17.99
C THR A 218 -65.66 -27.58 -19.13
N PRO A 219 -66.02 -28.90 -19.04
CA PRO A 219 -65.86 -29.96 -18.01
C PRO A 219 -65.27 -31.34 -18.51
N THR A 220 -64.87 -32.17 -17.53
CA THR A 220 -64.95 -33.66 -17.34
C THR A 220 -65.14 -34.67 -18.49
N ASN A 221 -64.26 -35.71 -18.56
CA ASN A 221 -64.64 -37.14 -18.49
C ASN A 221 -63.45 -38.12 -18.31
N THR A 222 -63.79 -39.28 -17.75
CA THR A 222 -63.03 -40.21 -16.89
C THR A 222 -62.63 -41.53 -17.58
N LEU A 223 -61.56 -42.22 -17.12
CA LEU A 223 -61.47 -43.65 -16.68
C LEU A 223 -60.06 -44.33 -16.86
N THR A 224 -59.40 -44.63 -15.71
CA THR A 224 -58.77 -45.91 -15.18
C THR A 224 -57.88 -46.84 -16.07
N PRO A 225 -56.92 -47.69 -15.56
CA PRO A 225 -56.50 -47.99 -14.17
C PRO A 225 -54.97 -48.11 -13.83
N THR A 226 -54.74 -48.10 -12.51
CA THR A 226 -53.67 -48.53 -11.55
C THR A 226 -52.48 -49.40 -12.05
N PRO A 227 -51.26 -49.19 -11.50
CA PRO A 227 -50.83 -50.02 -10.37
C PRO A 227 -50.28 -49.23 -9.16
N THR A 228 -50.56 -49.79 -7.99
CA THR A 228 -50.17 -49.37 -6.64
C THR A 228 -48.69 -49.64 -6.38
N LEU A 229 -47.97 -48.68 -5.79
CA LEU A 229 -46.82 -48.94 -4.92
C LEU A 229 -46.87 -48.04 -3.67
N THR A 230 -47.01 -48.74 -2.54
CA THR A 230 -46.40 -48.53 -1.21
C THR A 230 -46.58 -47.19 -0.48
N PRO A 231 -47.01 -47.19 0.81
CA PRO A 231 -47.05 -45.98 1.62
C PRO A 231 -45.65 -45.45 1.89
N THR A 232 -45.35 -44.27 1.35
CA THR A 232 -44.17 -43.48 1.72
C THR A 232 -44.42 -42.82 3.07
N ASN A 233 -43.43 -42.91 3.96
CA ASN A 233 -43.45 -42.31 5.30
C ASN A 233 -43.92 -40.86 5.25
N THR A 234 -44.98 -40.58 5.99
CA THR A 234 -45.39 -39.24 6.40
C THR A 234 -44.19 -38.53 7.02
N PRO A 235 -43.73 -37.36 6.53
CA PRO A 235 -42.74 -36.57 7.23
C PRO A 235 -43.33 -36.18 8.58
N THR A 236 -42.62 -36.54 9.64
CA THR A 236 -42.89 -36.07 11.00
C THR A 236 -42.94 -34.54 10.97
N PRO A 237 -43.94 -33.88 11.59
CA PRO A 237 -44.00 -32.43 11.61
C PRO A 237 -42.70 -31.88 12.21
N THR A 238 -42.00 -31.05 11.43
CA THR A 238 -40.84 -30.30 11.88
C THR A 238 -41.26 -29.50 13.10
N THR A 239 -40.72 -29.82 14.27
CA THR A 239 -41.06 -29.12 15.51
C THR A 239 -40.76 -27.63 15.33
N THR A 240 -41.76 -26.78 15.59
CA THR A 240 -41.62 -25.32 15.67
C THR A 240 -40.42 -24.97 16.57
N PRO A 241 -39.54 -24.03 16.17
CA PRO A 241 -38.43 -23.61 17.02
C PRO A 241 -38.96 -23.02 18.34
N ASP A 242 -38.25 -23.28 19.43
CA ASP A 242 -38.51 -22.68 20.72
C ASP A 242 -37.76 -21.34 20.80
N CYS A 243 -38.51 -20.24 20.71
CA CYS A 243 -37.93 -18.90 20.71
C CYS A 243 -37.22 -18.57 22.02
N SER A 244 -37.54 -19.24 23.13
CA SER A 244 -36.86 -19.03 24.41
C SER A 244 -35.42 -19.56 24.42
N LEU A 245 -35.06 -20.41 23.44
CA LEU A 245 -33.72 -20.97 23.26
C LEU A 245 -32.86 -20.19 22.26
N ILE A 246 -33.36 -19.06 21.73
CA ILE A 246 -32.54 -18.11 20.97
C ILE A 246 -32.26 -16.92 21.88
N SER A 247 -31.00 -16.73 22.26
CA SER A 247 -30.58 -15.72 23.23
C SER A 247 -29.58 -14.74 22.65
N VAL A 248 -29.45 -13.57 23.26
CA VAL A 248 -28.51 -12.51 22.86
C VAL A 248 -27.42 -12.41 23.92
N PRO A 249 -26.26 -13.07 23.74
CA PRO A 249 -25.15 -12.95 24.68
C PRO A 249 -24.66 -11.51 24.88
N SER A 250 -24.58 -10.72 23.80
CA SER A 250 -24.11 -9.33 23.87
C SER A 250 -24.60 -8.50 22.70
N ILE A 251 -24.77 -7.21 22.93
CA ILE A 251 -24.87 -6.18 21.89
C ILE A 251 -23.95 -5.03 22.28
N SER A 252 -23.14 -4.56 21.33
CA SER A 252 -22.12 -3.54 21.58
C SER A 252 -21.89 -2.67 20.36
N VAL A 253 -21.44 -1.44 20.59
CA VAL A 253 -20.92 -0.56 19.55
C VAL A 253 -19.39 -0.67 19.53
N ILE A 254 -18.81 -0.90 18.35
CA ILE A 254 -17.37 -1.02 18.14
C ILE A 254 -16.99 -0.10 16.98
N GLY A 255 -16.32 1.02 17.28
CA GLY A 255 -16.00 2.04 16.26
C GLY A 255 -17.28 2.60 15.62
N THR A 256 -17.46 2.32 14.33
CA THR A 256 -18.64 2.69 13.53
C THR A 256 -19.61 1.53 13.30
N GLU A 257 -19.46 0.41 14.01
CA GLU A 257 -20.30 -0.78 13.86
C GLU A 257 -21.18 -1.04 15.08
N VAL A 258 -22.38 -1.55 14.85
CA VAL A 258 -23.23 -2.18 15.87
C VAL A 258 -23.12 -3.69 15.71
N VAL A 259 -22.61 -4.37 16.74
CA VAL A 259 -22.39 -5.82 16.74
C VAL A 259 -23.29 -6.48 17.77
N MET A 260 -24.13 -7.42 17.34
CA MET A 260 -25.03 -8.21 18.18
C MET A 260 -24.68 -9.70 18.06
N GLN A 261 -24.27 -10.31 19.16
CA GLN A 261 -24.07 -11.76 19.22
C GLN A 261 -25.38 -12.45 19.55
N VAL A 262 -25.72 -13.50 18.80
CA VAL A 262 -26.93 -14.31 19.03
C VAL A 262 -26.54 -15.78 19.11
N ARG A 263 -27.11 -16.50 20.07
CA ARG A 263 -26.86 -17.91 20.33
C ARG A 263 -28.12 -18.75 20.12
N ASN A 264 -28.00 -19.86 19.38
CA ASN A 264 -29.07 -20.81 19.14
C ASN A 264 -28.88 -22.09 19.97
N ASP A 265 -29.62 -22.25 21.06
CA ASP A 265 -29.64 -23.47 21.88
C ASP A 265 -30.83 -24.40 21.54
N ASN A 266 -31.53 -24.17 20.42
CA ASN A 266 -32.54 -25.12 19.93
C ASN A 266 -31.88 -26.46 19.58
N LEU A 267 -32.68 -27.53 19.64
CA LEU A 267 -32.27 -28.87 19.21
C LEU A 267 -32.20 -29.01 17.67
N ARG A 268 -32.30 -27.91 16.92
CA ARG A 268 -32.26 -27.83 15.46
C ARG A 268 -31.71 -26.49 14.99
N SER A 269 -31.21 -26.47 13.75
CA SER A 269 -30.91 -25.23 13.04
C SER A 269 -32.21 -24.46 12.73
N VAL A 270 -32.11 -23.14 12.80
CA VAL A 270 -33.15 -22.19 12.38
C VAL A 270 -32.58 -21.30 11.27
N LYS A 271 -33.39 -20.46 10.64
CA LYS A 271 -32.91 -19.53 9.62
C LYS A 271 -33.21 -18.09 9.99
N LEU A 272 -32.26 -17.19 9.78
CA LEU A 272 -32.54 -15.75 9.82
C LEU A 272 -33.40 -15.41 8.59
N THR A 273 -34.58 -14.86 8.86
CA THR A 273 -35.63 -14.60 7.88
C THR A 273 -36.03 -13.13 7.81
N GLY A 274 -35.72 -12.34 8.83
CA GLY A 274 -35.90 -10.90 8.80
C GLY A 274 -34.92 -10.16 9.69
N SER A 275 -34.59 -8.93 9.31
CA SER A 275 -33.71 -8.06 10.09
C SER A 275 -34.12 -6.60 10.00
N SER A 276 -34.12 -5.91 11.14
CA SER A 276 -34.46 -4.51 11.28
C SER A 276 -33.55 -3.83 12.29
N LEU A 277 -33.00 -2.68 11.92
CA LEU A 277 -32.23 -1.79 12.76
C LEU A 277 -32.96 -0.46 12.91
N GLU A 278 -33.46 -0.18 14.11
CA GLU A 278 -33.92 1.15 14.48
C GLU A 278 -32.75 1.98 14.99
N TRP A 279 -32.52 3.14 14.39
CA TRP A 279 -31.47 4.08 14.76
C TRP A 279 -31.96 5.51 14.53
N ASN A 280 -31.28 6.50 15.09
CA ASN A 280 -31.61 7.91 14.89
C ASN A 280 -30.54 8.58 14.04
N LYS A 281 -30.95 9.38 13.04
CA LYS A 281 -30.01 10.15 12.23
C LYS A 281 -29.41 11.31 13.04
N PHE A 282 -28.20 11.09 13.57
CA PHE A 282 -27.50 12.05 14.43
C PHE A 282 -26.57 13.01 13.66
N LEU A 283 -26.19 12.65 12.42
CA LEU A 283 -25.48 13.52 11.49
C LEU A 283 -26.19 13.54 10.12
N PRO A 284 -26.07 14.61 9.32
CA PRO A 284 -26.62 14.63 7.96
C PRO A 284 -25.97 13.59 7.03
N THR A 285 -24.71 13.27 7.29
CA THR A 285 -23.86 12.42 6.45
C THR A 285 -23.91 10.94 6.82
N VAL A 286 -24.47 10.57 7.97
CA VAL A 286 -24.45 9.17 8.44
C VAL A 286 -25.50 8.31 7.72
N TYR A 287 -25.10 7.10 7.34
CA TYR A 287 -25.93 6.06 6.72
C TYR A 287 -25.47 4.66 7.17
N VAL A 288 -26.35 3.66 7.06
CA VAL A 288 -25.98 2.24 7.18
C VAL A 288 -25.44 1.79 5.83
N ASP A 289 -24.24 1.19 5.80
CA ASP A 289 -23.52 0.77 4.58
C ASP A 289 -23.77 -0.71 4.24
N TYR A 290 -23.65 -1.60 5.25
CA TYR A 290 -23.98 -3.01 5.07
C TYR A 290 -24.53 -3.66 6.34
N LEU A 291 -25.27 -4.75 6.14
CA LEU A 291 -25.66 -5.70 7.21
C LEU A 291 -25.06 -7.08 6.94
N GLU A 292 -24.53 -7.68 8.00
CA GLU A 292 -23.83 -8.96 7.97
C GLU A 292 -24.42 -9.94 8.99
N TRP A 293 -24.43 -11.22 8.64
CA TRP A 293 -24.74 -12.33 9.54
C TRP A 293 -23.70 -13.44 9.40
N GLY A 294 -23.00 -13.73 10.50
CA GLY A 294 -22.00 -14.80 10.55
C GLY A 294 -20.92 -14.68 9.47
N SER A 295 -20.37 -13.48 9.25
CA SER A 295 -19.38 -13.20 8.20
C SER A 295 -19.90 -13.22 6.76
N THR A 296 -21.23 -13.27 6.58
CA THR A 296 -21.86 -13.14 5.26
C THR A 296 -22.68 -11.86 5.18
N ILE A 297 -22.31 -10.98 4.27
CA ILE A 297 -23.06 -9.75 3.97
C ILE A 297 -24.30 -10.10 3.15
N TYR A 298 -25.47 -9.64 3.57
CA TYR A 298 -26.74 -9.90 2.89
C TYR A 298 -27.48 -8.62 2.50
N TYR A 299 -27.00 -7.47 2.96
CA TYR A 299 -27.45 -6.14 2.56
C TYR A 299 -26.22 -5.27 2.33
N ILE A 300 -26.18 -4.60 1.18
CA ILE A 300 -25.17 -3.59 0.82
C ILE A 300 -25.92 -2.40 0.24
N GLY A 301 -25.60 -1.20 0.68
CA GLY A 301 -26.11 0.07 0.16
C GLY A 301 -26.16 1.15 1.23
N ASP A 302 -26.21 2.42 0.80
CA ASP A 302 -26.17 3.57 1.70
C ASP A 302 -27.59 3.98 2.15
N ASP A 303 -28.16 3.30 3.16
CA ASP A 303 -29.45 3.70 3.72
C ASP A 303 -29.28 4.80 4.77
N ASP A 304 -29.70 6.00 4.39
CA ASP A 304 -29.67 7.20 5.21
C ASP A 304 -31.04 7.53 5.84
N THR A 305 -31.99 6.59 5.78
CA THR A 305 -33.38 6.74 6.25
C THR A 305 -33.77 5.70 7.32
N PRO A 306 -33.61 5.99 8.62
CA PRO A 306 -34.00 5.05 9.66
C PRO A 306 -35.54 4.82 9.72
N PRO A 307 -36.00 3.59 10.04
CA PRO A 307 -35.20 2.39 10.35
C PRO A 307 -34.70 1.67 9.09
N THR A 308 -33.54 1.03 9.19
CA THR A 308 -32.97 0.21 8.11
C THR A 308 -33.51 -1.21 8.23
N THR A 309 -34.24 -1.66 7.21
CA THR A 309 -34.87 -2.98 7.17
C THR A 309 -34.41 -3.74 5.93
N SER A 310 -33.93 -4.96 6.13
CA SER A 310 -33.53 -5.84 5.03
C SER A 310 -33.71 -7.30 5.42
N ASP A 311 -34.58 -8.00 4.70
CA ASP A 311 -34.78 -9.43 4.92
C ASP A 311 -33.81 -10.22 4.03
N PRO A 312 -33.06 -11.18 4.58
CA PRO A 312 -32.12 -11.95 3.77
C PRO A 312 -32.82 -12.84 2.75
N VAL A 313 -32.44 -12.69 1.48
CA VAL A 313 -32.92 -13.51 0.36
C VAL A 313 -31.71 -14.13 -0.36
N PRO A 314 -31.49 -15.46 -0.25
CA PRO A 314 -32.26 -16.45 0.52
C PRO A 314 -32.08 -16.30 2.03
N SER A 315 -33.03 -16.83 2.82
CA SER A 315 -32.94 -16.90 4.29
C SER A 315 -31.63 -17.56 4.72
N MET A 316 -30.91 -16.98 5.68
CA MET A 316 -29.58 -17.45 6.07
C MET A 316 -29.62 -18.50 7.18
N ASN A 317 -28.68 -19.43 7.16
CA ASN A 317 -28.64 -20.53 8.13
C ASN A 317 -28.17 -20.05 9.51
N PHE A 318 -28.77 -20.58 10.57
CA PHE A 318 -28.33 -20.42 11.96
C PHE A 318 -28.22 -21.82 12.61
N PRO A 319 -27.02 -22.42 12.59
CA PRO A 319 -26.81 -23.79 13.06
C PRO A 319 -27.18 -23.99 14.55
N LEU A 320 -27.44 -25.24 14.94
CA LEU A 320 -27.66 -25.58 16.34
C LEU A 320 -26.38 -25.41 17.17
N GLY A 321 -26.52 -24.93 18.41
CA GLY A 321 -25.42 -24.80 19.37
C GLY A 321 -24.38 -23.74 19.03
N THR A 322 -24.59 -22.93 17.99
CA THR A 322 -23.66 -21.89 17.56
C THR A 322 -24.04 -20.51 18.08
N THR A 323 -23.03 -19.66 18.24
CA THR A 323 -23.18 -18.21 18.41
C THR A 323 -22.68 -17.53 17.14
N LEU A 324 -23.49 -16.67 16.52
CA LEU A 324 -23.13 -15.89 15.35
C LEU A 324 -23.27 -14.39 15.65
N ASN A 325 -22.49 -13.59 14.92
CA ASN A 325 -22.57 -12.14 14.98
C ASN A 325 -23.54 -11.64 13.90
N TRP A 326 -24.39 -10.71 14.29
CA TRP A 326 -25.07 -9.79 13.39
C TRP A 326 -24.34 -8.44 13.47
N VAL A 327 -24.02 -7.84 12.34
CA VAL A 327 -23.29 -6.57 12.27
C VAL A 327 -24.03 -5.58 11.38
N ALA A 328 -24.11 -4.33 11.81
CA ALA A 328 -24.45 -3.19 10.96
C ALA A 328 -23.29 -2.20 10.96
N ALA A 329 -22.71 -1.94 9.79
CA ALA A 329 -21.67 -0.94 9.62
C ALA A 329 -22.26 0.40 9.18
N PHE A 330 -21.74 1.49 9.74
CA PHE A 330 -22.15 2.85 9.38
C PHE A 330 -21.06 3.60 8.64
N GLY A 331 -21.45 4.32 7.60
CA GLY A 331 -20.61 5.22 6.81
C GLY A 331 -20.90 6.70 7.07
N GLY A 332 -20.07 7.57 6.50
CA GLY A 332 -20.28 9.02 6.51
C GLY A 332 -20.07 9.72 7.86
N ILE A 333 -19.25 9.13 8.74
CA ILE A 333 -18.88 9.70 10.04
C ILE A 333 -17.45 10.29 9.94
N PRO A 334 -17.24 11.62 10.12
CA PRO A 334 -15.91 12.23 10.01
C PRO A 334 -15.00 11.84 11.18
N GLU A 335 -13.71 11.63 10.91
CA GLU A 335 -12.72 11.29 11.96
C GLU A 335 -12.16 12.54 12.68
N PRO A 336 -11.94 12.48 14.01
CA PRO A 336 -12.28 11.40 14.94
C PRO A 336 -13.76 11.51 15.34
N GLY A 337 -14.58 10.55 14.92
CA GLY A 337 -16.02 10.48 15.16
C GLY A 337 -16.45 9.09 15.61
N GLY A 338 -17.66 8.97 16.18
CA GLY A 338 -18.23 7.69 16.60
C GLY A 338 -19.75 7.69 16.58
N LEU A 339 -20.35 6.51 16.72
CA LEU A 339 -21.80 6.37 16.77
C LEU A 339 -22.38 7.02 18.03
N ASP A 340 -23.41 7.84 17.85
CA ASP A 340 -24.15 8.51 18.93
C ASP A 340 -25.66 8.20 18.82
N GLY A 341 -26.26 7.83 19.95
CA GLY A 341 -27.67 7.47 20.04
C GLY A 341 -27.93 6.03 20.45
N THR A 342 -29.20 5.62 20.30
CA THR A 342 -29.68 4.27 20.65
C THR A 342 -29.96 3.48 19.38
N PHE A 343 -29.44 2.26 19.35
CA PHE A 343 -29.58 1.30 18.26
C PHE A 343 -30.38 0.11 18.77
N THR A 344 -31.53 -0.17 18.17
CA THR A 344 -32.38 -1.32 18.51
C THR A 344 -32.43 -2.28 17.34
N VAL A 345 -31.94 -3.49 17.55
CA VAL A 345 -31.88 -4.55 16.54
C VAL A 345 -33.01 -5.54 16.80
N THR A 346 -33.77 -5.86 15.76
CA THR A 346 -34.78 -6.93 15.76
C THR A 346 -34.44 -7.94 14.68
N LEU A 347 -34.22 -9.19 15.08
CA LEU A 347 -33.93 -10.32 14.18
C LEU A 347 -35.04 -11.37 14.27
N THR A 348 -35.58 -11.79 13.12
CA THR A 348 -36.66 -12.77 13.03
C THR A 348 -36.15 -14.09 12.48
N TYR A 349 -36.35 -15.18 13.22
CA TYR A 349 -35.94 -16.53 12.83
C TYR A 349 -37.13 -17.42 12.45
N ASP A 350 -36.99 -18.19 11.37
CA ASP A 350 -38.00 -19.10 10.81
C ASP A 350 -39.40 -18.45 10.64
N TYR A 351 -39.46 -17.12 10.43
CA TYR A 351 -40.68 -16.30 10.37
C TYR A 351 -41.53 -16.26 11.65
N VAL A 352 -41.02 -16.74 12.79
CA VAL A 352 -41.82 -16.93 14.01
C VAL A 352 -41.14 -16.36 15.27
N CYS A 353 -39.82 -16.43 15.37
CA CYS A 353 -39.10 -16.04 16.58
C CYS A 353 -38.39 -14.69 16.42
N ASP A 354 -38.94 -13.65 17.05
CA ASP A 354 -38.31 -12.34 17.11
C ASP A 354 -37.40 -12.22 18.34
N VAL A 355 -36.18 -11.77 18.10
CA VAL A 355 -35.18 -11.49 19.13
C VAL A 355 -34.78 -10.03 19.02
N VAL A 356 -34.90 -9.30 20.12
CA VAL A 356 -34.69 -7.85 20.17
C VAL A 356 -33.61 -7.53 21.20
N ALA A 357 -32.68 -6.66 20.84
CA ALA A 357 -31.69 -6.09 21.75
C ALA A 357 -31.38 -4.64 21.38
N SER A 358 -31.01 -3.83 22.38
CA SER A 358 -30.67 -2.42 22.18
C SER A 358 -29.35 -2.07 22.85
N VAL A 359 -28.59 -1.17 22.23
CA VAL A 359 -27.38 -0.56 22.78
C VAL A 359 -27.44 0.95 22.59
N SER A 360 -26.97 1.71 23.57
CA SER A 360 -26.81 3.15 23.46
C SER A 360 -25.33 3.50 23.50
N SER A 361 -24.90 4.38 22.60
CA SER A 361 -23.56 4.98 22.58
C SER A 361 -23.71 6.49 22.69
N SER A 362 -22.73 7.15 23.30
CA SER A 362 -22.66 8.61 23.36
C SER A 362 -21.27 9.05 22.96
N TYR A 363 -21.14 9.69 21.79
CA TYR A 363 -19.88 10.26 21.33
C TYR A 363 -19.84 11.76 21.67
N SER A 364 -19.00 12.15 22.63
CA SER A 364 -18.81 13.56 22.98
C SER A 364 -17.88 14.23 21.97
N THR A 365 -18.42 15.12 21.14
CA THR A 365 -17.61 16.05 20.34
C THR A 365 -16.79 16.92 21.30
N PRO A 366 -15.45 16.93 21.24
CA PRO A 366 -14.66 17.80 22.11
C PRO A 366 -14.92 19.27 21.75
N THR A 367 -15.18 20.10 22.77
CA THR A 367 -15.25 21.56 22.61
C THR A 367 -13.85 22.09 22.29
N PRO A 368 -13.68 22.96 21.27
CA PRO A 368 -12.37 23.54 20.93
C PRO A 368 -11.74 24.24 22.14
N GLN A 369 -10.48 23.93 22.44
CA GLN A 369 -9.70 24.61 23.47
C GLN A 369 -9.41 26.06 23.05
N ALA A 370 -9.29 27.01 23.98
CA ALA A 370 -8.89 28.38 23.64
C ALA A 370 -7.49 28.40 22.98
N PRO A 371 -7.24 29.29 22.00
CA PRO A 371 -5.95 29.31 21.31
C PRO A 371 -4.82 29.77 22.23
N GLU A 372 -3.67 29.11 22.14
CA GLU A 372 -2.46 29.41 22.90
C GLU A 372 -1.28 29.65 21.94
N CYS A 373 -0.48 30.68 22.21
CA CYS A 373 0.69 30.98 21.38
C CYS A 373 1.77 29.87 21.42
N GLY A 374 1.74 28.99 22.43
CA GLY A 374 2.66 27.84 22.50
C GLY A 374 2.41 26.80 21.41
N ASP A 375 1.16 26.69 20.94
CA ASP A 375 0.75 25.80 19.86
C ASP A 375 0.88 26.45 18.47
N LEU A 376 1.46 27.66 18.40
CA LEU A 376 1.88 28.31 17.16
C LEU A 376 3.40 28.47 17.19
N TYR A 377 4.13 27.67 16.41
CA TYR A 377 5.58 27.63 16.48
C TYR A 377 6.24 27.48 15.12
N VAL A 378 7.52 27.86 15.05
CA VAL A 378 8.36 27.64 13.88
C VAL A 378 8.75 26.16 13.83
N SER A 379 8.32 25.44 12.80
CA SER A 379 8.67 24.03 12.59
C SER A 379 9.98 23.86 11.81
N ALA A 380 10.30 24.79 10.92
CA ALA A 380 11.55 24.79 10.16
C ALA A 380 11.98 26.20 9.76
N VAL A 381 13.28 26.39 9.56
CA VAL A 381 13.86 27.58 8.94
C VAL A 381 14.94 27.13 7.97
N ARG A 382 14.91 27.63 6.74
CA ARG A 382 15.85 27.23 5.70
C ARG A 382 16.11 28.33 4.69
N ILE A 383 17.07 28.05 3.84
CA ILE A 383 17.43 28.85 2.68
C ILE A 383 17.30 27.93 1.48
N SER A 384 16.38 28.24 0.56
CA SER A 384 16.13 27.44 -0.64
C SER A 384 16.48 28.26 -1.86
N VAL A 385 17.61 27.95 -2.48
CA VAL A 385 18.15 28.72 -3.62
C VAL A 385 18.39 30.19 -3.23
N ASP A 386 17.43 31.06 -3.55
CA ASP A 386 17.38 32.50 -3.29
C ASP A 386 16.41 32.89 -2.16
N ASP A 387 15.59 31.98 -1.68
CA ASP A 387 14.54 32.29 -0.71
C ASP A 387 14.98 32.06 0.73
N PHE A 388 14.60 32.96 1.61
CA PHE A 388 14.63 32.73 3.06
C PHE A 388 13.25 32.31 3.55
N GLU A 389 13.16 31.07 4.03
CA GLU A 389 11.89 30.39 4.27
C GLU A 389 11.73 30.01 5.75
N ILE A 390 10.54 30.26 6.30
CA ILE A 390 10.15 29.91 7.66
C ILE A 390 8.84 29.12 7.60
N GLU A 391 8.86 27.86 8.04
CA GLU A 391 7.63 27.09 8.23
C GLU A 391 7.05 27.34 9.62
N VAL A 392 5.75 27.65 9.65
CA VAL A 392 4.98 27.95 10.85
C VAL A 392 3.86 26.93 10.98
N THR A 393 3.87 26.17 12.08
CA THR A 393 2.81 25.21 12.41
C THR A 393 1.81 25.83 13.37
N ASN A 394 0.52 25.75 13.03
CA ASN A 394 -0.60 26.07 13.91
C ASN A 394 -1.28 24.79 14.40
N ASN A 395 -0.98 24.36 15.62
CA ASN A 395 -1.61 23.21 16.28
C ASN A 395 -2.86 23.59 17.09
N ASN A 396 -3.30 24.84 17.05
CA ASN A 396 -4.53 25.25 17.71
C ASN A 396 -5.76 24.75 16.93
N ASP A 397 -6.89 24.63 17.62
CA ASP A 397 -8.23 24.42 17.04
C ASP A 397 -8.87 25.74 16.53
N TRP A 398 -8.03 26.71 16.16
CA TRP A 398 -8.46 28.02 15.68
C TRP A 398 -7.57 28.48 14.54
N ASP A 399 -8.19 29.12 13.55
CA ASP A 399 -7.45 29.80 12.49
C ASP A 399 -6.73 31.03 13.06
N VAL A 400 -5.50 31.23 12.59
CA VAL A 400 -4.67 32.37 12.96
C VAL A 400 -4.30 33.18 11.73
N TYR A 401 -4.05 34.48 11.87
CA TYR A 401 -3.83 35.36 10.72
C TYR A 401 -2.49 36.06 10.84
N LEU A 402 -1.63 35.96 9.83
CA LEU A 402 -0.40 36.75 9.74
C LEU A 402 -0.78 38.22 9.50
N THR A 403 -0.30 39.11 10.36
CA THR A 403 -0.57 40.56 10.31
C THR A 403 0.66 41.40 9.96
N GLU A 404 1.86 40.93 10.33
CA GLU A 404 3.12 41.65 10.10
C GLU A 404 4.29 40.67 9.96
N SER A 405 5.21 40.96 9.05
CA SER A 405 6.50 40.28 8.97
C SER A 405 7.64 41.29 8.86
N THR A 406 8.70 41.08 9.62
CA THR A 406 9.95 41.85 9.54
C THR A 406 11.11 40.92 9.20
N LEU A 407 11.87 41.29 8.18
CA LEU A 407 13.05 40.58 7.71
C LEU A 407 14.32 41.39 7.99
N THR A 408 15.31 40.70 8.55
CA THR A 408 16.66 41.21 8.81
C THR A 408 17.67 40.38 8.00
N TRP A 409 18.58 41.03 7.29
CA TRP A 409 19.67 40.41 6.54
C TRP A 409 20.97 41.24 6.65
N PRO A 410 22.14 40.69 6.30
CA PRO A 410 23.41 41.33 6.62
C PRO A 410 23.79 42.43 5.61
N ASP A 411 24.28 43.57 6.13
CA ASP A 411 24.75 44.72 5.33
C ASP A 411 25.84 44.34 4.31
N SER A 412 26.61 43.28 4.57
CA SER A 412 27.68 42.78 3.69
C SER A 412 27.20 42.30 2.32
N MET A 413 25.89 42.08 2.15
CA MET A 413 25.28 41.71 0.87
C MET A 413 24.74 42.91 0.07
N THR A 414 24.74 44.11 0.66
CA THR A 414 24.38 45.36 -0.04
C THR A 414 25.56 45.88 -0.88
N PRO A 415 25.36 46.48 -2.07
CA PRO A 415 24.14 47.10 -2.57
C PRO A 415 23.38 46.29 -3.64
N ASN A 416 23.76 45.04 -3.90
CA ASN A 416 23.26 44.33 -5.08
C ASN A 416 22.05 43.44 -4.82
N ILE A 417 21.78 43.00 -3.58
CA ILE A 417 20.60 42.17 -3.29
C ILE A 417 19.37 43.02 -3.01
N GLU A 418 18.21 42.57 -3.46
CA GLU A 418 16.91 43.17 -3.16
C GLU A 418 15.92 42.08 -2.78
N VAL A 419 15.04 42.37 -1.81
CA VAL A 419 13.89 41.50 -1.53
C VAL A 419 12.76 41.99 -2.41
N ASN A 420 12.20 41.14 -3.25
CA ASN A 420 11.19 41.53 -4.25
C ASN A 420 9.76 41.16 -3.82
N SER A 421 9.62 40.23 -2.87
CA SER A 421 8.32 39.72 -2.44
C SER A 421 8.31 39.07 -1.06
N PHE A 422 7.16 39.15 -0.42
CA PHE A 422 6.83 38.38 0.79
C PHE A 422 5.60 37.50 0.52
N THR A 423 5.74 36.20 0.76
CA THR A 423 4.72 35.18 0.52
C THR A 423 4.44 34.39 1.79
N PHE A 424 3.17 34.06 2.06
CA PHE A 424 2.79 33.22 3.19
C PHE A 424 1.65 32.29 2.81
N ALA A 425 1.84 30.98 3.03
CA ALA A 425 0.89 29.94 2.64
C ALA A 425 0.43 30.09 1.16
N GLY A 426 1.38 30.36 0.26
CA GLY A 426 1.14 30.57 -1.18
C GLY A 426 0.48 31.90 -1.54
N ASN A 427 0.23 32.79 -0.57
CA ASN A 427 -0.33 34.12 -0.83
C ASN A 427 0.77 35.18 -0.75
N THR A 428 1.15 35.74 -1.90
CA THR A 428 2.05 36.90 -1.96
C THR A 428 1.25 38.18 -1.74
N TRP A 429 1.67 39.01 -0.77
CA TRP A 429 0.93 40.25 -0.43
C TRP A 429 1.76 41.52 -0.60
N ASP A 430 3.07 41.39 -0.76
CA ASP A 430 3.96 42.51 -0.99
C ASP A 430 4.85 42.19 -2.18
N TYR A 431 4.85 43.08 -3.17
CA TYR A 431 5.68 43.05 -4.38
C TYR A 431 6.51 44.34 -4.44
N GLY A 432 7.27 44.58 -3.38
CA GLY A 432 8.13 45.75 -3.24
C GLY A 432 9.59 45.36 -3.42
N ASN A 433 10.37 46.20 -4.10
CA ASN A 433 11.82 46.03 -4.18
C ASN A 433 12.47 46.74 -2.99
N TYR A 434 12.92 45.96 -2.01
CA TYR A 434 13.53 46.44 -0.78
C TYR A 434 15.06 46.25 -0.82
N TYR A 435 15.79 47.35 -0.66
CA TYR A 435 17.26 47.37 -0.79
C TYR A 435 17.99 47.53 0.56
N SER A 436 17.27 47.48 1.68
CA SER A 436 17.84 47.74 3.01
C SER A 436 17.23 46.85 4.09
N SER A 437 18.08 46.29 4.94
CA SER A 437 17.67 45.65 6.20
C SER A 437 17.55 46.70 7.33
N ASP A 438 16.63 46.59 8.28
CA ASP A 438 15.49 45.66 8.35
C ASP A 438 14.35 46.14 7.44
N THR A 439 13.58 45.20 6.88
CA THR A 439 12.37 45.49 6.09
C THR A 439 11.14 44.91 6.77
N THR A 440 10.12 45.74 7.00
CA THR A 440 8.84 45.33 7.57
C THR A 440 7.74 45.46 6.51
N ALA A 441 7.01 44.36 6.29
CA ALA A 441 5.84 44.29 5.44
C ALA A 441 4.59 44.00 6.30
N LEU A 442 3.54 44.80 6.10
CA LEU A 442 2.23 44.56 6.73
C LEU A 442 1.40 43.66 5.80
N SER A 443 0.85 42.57 6.33
CA SER A 443 0.04 41.62 5.56
C SER A 443 -1.45 41.86 5.76
N SER A 444 -2.24 41.49 4.74
CA SER A 444 -3.70 41.62 4.75
C SER A 444 -4.39 40.45 5.46
N ASN A 445 -4.02 40.15 6.71
CA ASN A 445 -4.57 39.04 7.51
C ASN A 445 -4.60 37.72 6.72
N ILE A 446 -3.44 37.17 6.39
CA ILE A 446 -3.37 35.90 5.65
C ILE A 446 -3.60 34.76 6.62
N ALA A 447 -4.61 33.93 6.36
CA ALA A 447 -5.00 32.85 7.24
C ALA A 447 -4.03 31.66 7.20
N LEU A 448 -3.64 31.19 8.37
CA LEU A 448 -3.08 29.87 8.62
C LEU A 448 -4.15 29.04 9.35
N PRO A 449 -4.82 28.09 8.66
CA PRO A 449 -5.90 27.30 9.25
C PRO A 449 -5.48 26.51 10.49
N GLN A 450 -6.45 26.16 11.32
CA GLN A 450 -6.25 25.23 12.44
C GLN A 450 -5.59 23.91 11.99
N ARG A 451 -4.68 23.36 12.80
CA ARG A 451 -4.00 22.07 12.56
C ARG A 451 -3.28 21.99 11.20
N THR A 452 -2.74 23.11 10.72
CA THR A 452 -1.98 23.16 9.46
C THR A 452 -0.62 23.81 9.64
N THR A 453 0.23 23.64 8.62
CA THR A 453 1.53 24.30 8.51
C THR A 453 1.51 25.21 7.29
N GLY A 454 2.04 26.43 7.44
CA GLY A 454 2.17 27.41 6.38
C GLY A 454 3.61 27.87 6.27
N GLN A 455 4.04 28.11 5.04
CA GLN A 455 5.39 28.58 4.76
C GLN A 455 5.38 30.09 4.54
N TRP A 456 6.26 30.81 5.22
CA TRP A 456 6.59 32.20 4.97
C TRP A 456 7.88 32.26 4.16
N GLU A 457 7.92 33.10 3.14
CA GLU A 457 9.02 33.19 2.18
C GLU A 457 9.33 34.67 1.93
N ALA A 458 10.62 35.00 1.94
CA ALA A 458 11.14 36.24 1.41
C ALA A 458 12.08 35.93 0.24
N ASP A 459 11.70 36.39 -0.94
CA ASP A 459 12.43 36.14 -2.19
C ASP A 459 13.49 37.23 -2.41
N PHE A 460 14.73 36.79 -2.57
CA PHE A 460 15.89 37.65 -2.79
C PHE A 460 16.39 37.58 -4.25
N ASP A 461 16.36 38.72 -4.92
CA ASP A 461 16.96 38.87 -6.24
C ASP A 461 18.44 39.29 -6.18
N ASN A 462 19.14 39.09 -7.31
CA ASN A 462 20.51 39.58 -7.57
C ASN A 462 21.58 39.04 -6.59
N ILE A 463 21.41 37.79 -6.15
CA ILE A 463 22.32 37.11 -5.22
C ILE A 463 23.73 36.96 -5.82
N PRO A 464 24.81 37.23 -5.04
CA PRO A 464 26.17 36.99 -5.48
C PRO A 464 26.42 35.53 -5.92
N ALA A 465 27.37 35.32 -6.85
CA ALA A 465 27.77 33.97 -7.28
C ALA A 465 28.29 33.06 -6.15
N GLU A 466 28.66 33.66 -5.02
CA GLU A 466 29.09 32.98 -3.80
C GLU A 466 27.90 32.55 -2.91
N GLY A 467 26.65 32.79 -3.33
CA GLY A 467 25.42 32.44 -2.62
C GLY A 467 25.05 33.41 -1.49
N MET A 468 23.95 33.11 -0.79
CA MET A 468 23.55 33.83 0.42
C MET A 468 24.51 33.58 1.59
N GLN A 469 24.84 34.64 2.33
CA GLN A 469 25.86 34.58 3.40
C GLN A 469 25.52 35.51 4.55
N GLY A 470 25.87 35.11 5.77
CA GLY A 470 25.68 35.91 6.96
C GLY A 470 24.36 35.63 7.68
N TYR A 471 23.89 36.61 8.45
CA TYR A 471 22.79 36.44 9.40
C TYR A 471 21.45 36.88 8.80
N PHE A 472 20.47 35.98 8.79
CA PHE A 472 19.10 36.23 8.36
C PHE A 472 18.14 35.96 9.51
N ARG A 473 17.13 36.83 9.69
CA ARG A 473 16.08 36.65 10.68
C ARG A 473 14.74 37.12 10.14
N GLY A 474 13.70 36.30 10.31
CA GLY A 474 12.32 36.68 10.05
C GLY A 474 11.54 36.72 11.36
N ALA A 475 10.87 37.83 11.64
CA ALA A 475 9.98 38.02 12.77
C ALA A 475 8.55 38.19 12.26
N LEU A 476 7.66 37.26 12.60
CA LEU A 476 6.29 37.17 12.13
C LEU A 476 5.33 37.41 13.30
N THR A 477 4.29 38.22 13.07
CA THR A 477 3.25 38.48 14.06
C THR A 477 1.93 37.92 13.57
N PHE A 478 1.34 37.05 14.39
CA PHE A 478 0.06 36.41 14.12
C PHE A 478 -1.02 36.91 15.09
N GLU A 479 -2.27 37.00 14.65
CA GLU A 479 -3.41 37.42 15.47
C GLU A 479 -4.57 36.41 15.40
N TYR A 480 -5.17 36.10 16.55
CA TYR A 480 -6.43 35.38 16.69
C TYR A 480 -7.61 36.37 16.84
N PRO A 481 -8.47 36.55 15.82
CA PRO A 481 -9.50 37.61 15.81
C PRO A 481 -10.56 37.47 16.91
N VAL A 482 -10.84 36.24 17.33
CA VAL A 482 -11.86 35.93 18.36
C VAL A 482 -11.46 36.38 19.76
N GLN A 483 -10.17 36.62 20.02
CA GLN A 483 -9.67 36.97 21.36
C GLN A 483 -8.72 38.18 21.37
N GLY A 484 -8.34 38.71 20.20
CA GLY A 484 -7.33 39.77 20.09
C GLY A 484 -5.96 39.32 20.63
N LEU A 485 -5.70 38.01 20.64
CA LEU A 485 -4.44 37.43 21.08
C LEU A 485 -3.43 37.55 19.94
N THR A 486 -2.33 38.26 20.17
CA THR A 486 -1.22 38.37 19.23
C THR A 486 -0.05 37.49 19.66
N CYS A 487 0.47 36.70 18.72
CA CYS A 487 1.55 35.75 18.92
C CYS A 487 2.73 36.12 18.01
N PRO A 488 3.79 36.76 18.54
CA PRO A 488 5.01 36.99 17.80
C PRO A 488 5.87 35.72 17.78
N ILE A 489 6.31 35.31 16.60
CA ILE A 489 7.28 34.23 16.41
C ILE A 489 8.46 34.75 15.59
N SER A 490 9.64 34.17 15.75
CA SER A 490 10.78 34.51 14.90
C SER A 490 11.69 33.33 14.71
N ALA A 491 12.32 33.27 13.54
CA ALA A 491 13.37 32.31 13.22
C ALA A 491 14.58 33.04 12.64
N ASP A 492 15.76 32.49 12.86
CA ASP A 492 17.01 33.01 12.30
C ASP A 492 17.94 31.88 11.84
N ILE A 493 18.77 32.20 10.85
CA ILE A 493 19.78 31.31 10.30
C ILE A 493 21.06 32.11 10.01
N THR A 494 22.22 31.50 10.28
CA THR A 494 23.53 32.09 9.95
C THR A 494 24.27 31.21 8.97
N LEU A 495 24.55 31.73 7.78
CA LEU A 495 25.30 31.05 6.74
C LEU A 495 26.79 31.41 6.84
N ILE A 496 27.64 30.43 7.15
CA ILE A 496 29.09 30.60 7.20
C ILE A 496 29.74 30.19 5.88
N HIS A 497 30.67 31.00 5.41
CA HIS A 497 31.42 30.72 4.19
C HIS A 497 32.40 29.56 4.43
N THR A 498 32.32 28.51 3.61
CA THR A 498 33.33 27.44 3.61
C THR A 498 34.50 27.89 2.73
N PRO A 499 35.74 28.02 3.26
CA PRO A 499 36.86 28.46 2.44
C PRO A 499 37.20 27.41 1.38
N THR A 500 37.18 27.83 0.11
CA THR A 500 37.61 27.01 -1.03
C THR A 500 39.04 26.49 -0.81
N PRO A 501 39.31 25.17 -0.89
CA PRO A 501 40.63 24.63 -0.65
C PRO A 501 41.60 25.04 -1.77
N THR A 502 42.59 25.87 -1.42
CA THR A 502 43.73 26.20 -2.29
C THR A 502 44.59 24.94 -2.48
N ALA A 503 44.75 24.49 -3.72
CA ALA A 503 45.60 23.34 -4.06
C ALA A 503 47.03 23.52 -3.51
N THR A 504 47.41 22.66 -2.57
CA THR A 504 48.72 22.72 -1.90
C THR A 504 49.65 21.65 -2.47
N ASN A 505 50.57 22.05 -3.36
CA ASN A 505 51.73 21.24 -3.71
C ASN A 505 52.85 21.53 -2.71
N THR A 506 53.18 20.59 -1.82
CA THR A 506 54.53 20.22 -1.32
C THR A 506 54.41 19.47 0.03
N PRO A 507 54.97 18.26 0.19
CA PRO A 507 54.97 17.57 1.49
C PRO A 507 56.03 18.16 2.41
N THR A 508 55.64 18.57 3.62
CA THR A 508 56.57 18.95 4.70
C THR A 508 56.48 17.96 5.85
N ILE A 509 57.66 17.50 6.25
CA ILE A 509 57.99 16.50 7.28
C ILE A 509 57.47 16.89 8.68
N THR A 510 56.82 15.93 9.34
CA THR A 510 56.24 15.99 10.69
C THR A 510 57.31 15.84 11.79
N PRO A 511 57.37 16.72 12.82
CA PRO A 511 58.02 16.40 14.08
C PRO A 511 57.03 15.88 15.15
N THR A 512 57.53 14.90 15.91
CA THR A 512 56.95 14.09 16.98
C THR A 512 56.32 14.88 18.15
N PRO A 513 55.20 14.40 18.77
CA PRO A 513 54.61 15.05 19.94
C PRO A 513 55.34 14.76 21.26
N THR A 514 55.44 15.79 22.10
CA THR A 514 56.03 15.78 23.45
C THR A 514 54.97 15.44 24.51
N SER A 515 55.24 14.45 25.36
CA SER A 515 54.39 14.09 26.50
C SER A 515 54.40 15.17 27.59
N THR A 516 53.23 15.62 28.03
CA THR A 516 53.08 16.55 29.18
C THR A 516 52.16 15.96 30.27
N ARG A 517 52.48 16.29 31.52
CA ARG A 517 52.17 15.55 32.76
C ARG A 517 50.71 15.62 33.24
N THR A 518 50.39 14.54 33.96
CA THR A 518 49.25 14.24 34.83
C THR A 518 48.75 15.38 35.73
N PRO A 519 47.43 15.67 35.78
CA PRO A 519 46.83 16.47 36.83
C PRO A 519 46.39 15.64 38.05
N THR A 520 46.48 16.28 39.20
CA THR A 520 46.26 15.80 40.57
C THR A 520 44.78 15.61 40.91
N ILE A 521 44.43 14.48 41.53
CA ILE A 521 43.12 14.18 42.11
C ILE A 521 42.81 15.05 43.34
N THR A 522 41.64 15.70 43.32
CA THR A 522 41.02 16.43 44.44
C THR A 522 39.65 15.77 44.70
N PRO A 523 39.25 15.46 45.94
CA PRO A 523 37.95 14.82 46.22
C PRO A 523 36.83 15.87 46.29
N THR A 524 35.69 15.58 45.66
CA THR A 524 34.43 16.35 45.82
C THR A 524 33.24 15.39 45.54
N PRO A 525 31.99 15.72 45.96
CA PRO A 525 31.20 14.91 46.87
C PRO A 525 30.04 14.17 46.20
N SER A 526 29.52 13.17 46.93
CA SER A 526 28.15 12.62 46.96
C SER A 526 27.36 12.52 45.64
N ASN A 527 27.16 11.27 45.21
CA ASN A 527 26.30 10.82 44.12
C ASN A 527 24.95 11.57 44.04
N THR A 528 24.82 12.42 43.03
CA THR A 528 23.56 12.72 42.35
C THR A 528 23.36 11.64 41.27
N PRO A 529 22.15 11.10 41.04
CA PRO A 529 21.94 10.11 39.99
C PRO A 529 22.40 10.67 38.64
N THR A 530 23.36 9.98 38.04
CA THR A 530 23.83 10.25 36.69
C THR A 530 22.65 10.11 35.73
N PRO A 531 22.35 11.09 34.86
CA PRO A 531 21.41 10.87 33.77
C PRO A 531 21.92 9.68 32.95
N THR A 532 21.06 8.69 32.76
CA THR A 532 21.32 7.57 31.86
C THR A 532 21.73 8.17 30.52
N ILE A 533 22.96 7.92 30.08
CA ILE A 533 23.44 8.29 28.75
C ILE A 533 22.52 7.57 27.76
N THR A 534 21.64 8.32 27.10
CA THR A 534 20.88 7.82 25.95
C THR A 534 21.90 7.37 24.90
N PRO A 535 21.80 6.14 24.37
CA PRO A 535 22.74 5.66 23.37
C PRO A 535 22.74 6.60 22.16
N VAL A 536 23.93 7.02 21.73
CA VAL A 536 24.11 7.89 20.56
C VAL A 536 23.57 7.17 19.32
N PRO A 537 22.71 7.79 18.51
CA PRO A 537 22.23 7.21 17.26
C PRO A 537 23.38 6.79 16.31
N ASP A 538 23.21 5.68 15.62
CA ASP A 538 24.17 5.08 14.69
C ASP A 538 23.52 4.89 13.31
N CYS A 539 24.13 5.47 12.28
CA CYS A 539 23.67 5.33 10.90
C CYS A 539 23.70 3.88 10.39
N ASN A 540 24.57 3.01 10.94
CA ASN A 540 24.63 1.60 10.55
C ASN A 540 23.39 0.80 11.01
N LEU A 541 22.57 1.37 11.89
CA LEU A 541 21.32 0.78 12.36
C LEU A 541 20.12 1.22 11.52
N LEU A 542 20.33 2.04 10.49
CA LEU A 542 19.35 2.29 9.43
C LEU A 542 19.67 1.38 8.24
N LEU A 543 18.82 0.38 8.00
CA LEU A 543 19.09 -0.66 7.00
C LEU A 543 18.06 -0.61 5.88
N ALA A 544 18.53 -0.51 4.64
CA ALA A 544 17.71 -0.78 3.46
C ALA A 544 17.68 -2.28 3.17
N ASN A 545 16.50 -2.80 2.86
CA ASN A 545 16.27 -4.20 2.52
C ASN A 545 15.15 -4.34 1.48
N ASN A 546 15.04 -5.51 0.86
CA ASN A 546 13.97 -5.84 -0.10
C ASN A 546 13.86 -4.85 -1.27
N VAL A 547 15.00 -4.50 -1.89
CA VAL A 547 15.00 -3.71 -3.13
C VAL A 547 14.33 -4.52 -4.24
N SER A 548 13.28 -3.98 -4.84
CA SER A 548 12.45 -4.68 -5.82
C SER A 548 11.77 -3.70 -6.77
N PHE A 549 11.21 -4.24 -7.84
CA PHE A 549 10.32 -3.53 -8.74
C PHE A 549 8.92 -4.15 -8.61
N ASP A 550 7.88 -3.35 -8.40
CA ASP A 550 6.46 -3.79 -8.39
C ASP A 550 5.70 -2.96 -9.42
N TYR A 551 5.31 -3.58 -10.55
CA TYR A 551 4.74 -2.87 -11.70
C TYR A 551 5.65 -1.77 -12.25
N ASP A 552 5.30 -0.52 -11.96
CA ASP A 552 5.94 0.73 -12.31
C ASP A 552 6.71 1.37 -11.13
N ASP A 553 6.70 0.73 -9.96
CA ASP A 553 7.38 1.22 -8.76
C ASP A 553 8.79 0.63 -8.64
N PHE A 554 9.80 1.49 -8.47
CA PHE A 554 11.07 1.11 -7.84
C PHE A 554 10.98 1.30 -6.33
N GLN A 555 11.05 0.22 -5.56
CA GLN A 555 10.80 0.27 -4.11
C GLN A 555 11.81 -0.53 -3.27
N PHE A 556 11.95 -0.13 -2.01
CA PHE A 556 12.67 -0.89 -0.98
C PHE A 556 12.18 -0.51 0.41
N TYR A 557 12.47 -1.35 1.39
CA TYR A 557 12.12 -1.12 2.78
C TYR A 557 13.31 -0.55 3.55
N ILE A 558 13.03 0.31 4.53
CA ILE A 558 14.00 0.90 5.43
C ILE A 558 13.58 0.60 6.86
N SER A 559 14.49 -0.02 7.61
CA SER A 559 14.30 -0.34 9.01
C SER A 559 15.15 0.53 9.92
N ASN A 560 14.57 1.01 11.02
CA ASN A 560 15.29 1.75 12.05
C ASN A 560 15.52 0.89 13.31
N GLN A 561 16.75 0.45 13.52
CA GLN A 561 17.17 -0.31 14.71
C GLN A 561 17.83 0.56 15.79
N ASN A 562 17.79 1.89 15.64
CA ASN A 562 18.24 2.80 16.69
C ASN A 562 17.27 2.81 17.86
N ALA A 563 17.74 3.28 19.01
CA ALA A 563 16.90 3.49 20.18
C ALA A 563 16.07 4.80 20.13
N GLU A 564 16.19 5.57 19.05
CA GLU A 564 15.48 6.83 18.80
C GLU A 564 14.87 6.85 17.40
N SER A 565 13.75 7.58 17.24
CA SER A 565 13.13 7.83 15.93
C SER A 565 14.04 8.68 15.05
N VAL A 566 13.91 8.49 13.74
CA VAL A 566 14.62 9.28 12.73
C VAL A 566 13.62 9.79 11.70
N TYR A 567 13.89 10.90 11.04
CA TYR A 567 12.97 11.50 10.09
C TYR A 567 13.58 11.55 8.70
N LEU A 568 12.86 11.07 7.68
CA LEU A 568 13.24 11.23 6.28
C LEU A 568 13.14 12.71 5.93
N THR A 569 14.22 13.29 5.42
CA THR A 569 14.30 14.71 5.05
C THR A 569 14.46 14.90 3.55
N ASN A 570 15.19 14.01 2.87
CA ASN A 570 15.42 14.10 1.44
C ASN A 570 15.54 12.71 0.82
N SER A 571 15.16 12.59 -0.44
CA SER A 571 15.34 11.38 -1.24
C SER A 571 15.86 11.75 -2.61
N THR A 572 16.90 11.06 -3.07
CA THR A 572 17.43 11.24 -4.44
C THR A 572 17.37 9.92 -5.18
N LEU A 573 16.85 9.94 -6.40
CA LEU A 573 16.73 8.79 -7.28
C LEU A 573 17.55 9.00 -8.55
N TRP A 574 18.28 7.95 -8.94
CA TRP A 574 19.01 7.82 -10.19
C TRP A 574 18.41 6.68 -10.99
N TRP A 575 18.04 6.94 -12.24
CA TRP A 575 17.58 5.96 -13.22
C TRP A 575 18.10 6.29 -14.64
N PRO A 576 18.08 5.36 -15.60
CA PRO A 576 18.62 5.56 -16.95
C PRO A 576 17.59 6.23 -17.88
N ALA A 577 17.15 7.44 -17.52
CA ALA A 577 16.04 8.16 -18.15
C ALA A 577 16.09 8.28 -19.70
N SER A 578 17.30 8.34 -20.28
CA SER A 578 17.53 8.52 -21.72
C SER A 578 17.89 7.25 -22.48
N GLU A 579 18.06 6.12 -21.79
CA GLU A 579 18.50 4.85 -22.41
C GLU A 579 17.33 3.92 -22.76
N VAL A 580 16.11 4.28 -22.35
CA VAL A 580 14.86 3.55 -22.60
C VAL A 580 13.94 4.33 -23.53
N SER A 581 13.21 3.63 -24.40
CA SER A 581 12.27 4.21 -25.38
C SER A 581 10.90 3.53 -25.28
N PRO A 582 9.82 4.27 -24.96
CA PRO A 582 9.79 5.69 -24.61
C PRO A 582 10.57 6.01 -23.30
N PRO A 583 11.05 7.26 -23.10
CA PRO A 583 11.72 7.66 -21.86
C PRO A 583 10.80 7.44 -20.66
N GLN A 584 11.33 6.81 -19.62
CA GLN A 584 10.63 6.68 -18.35
C GLN A 584 10.50 8.03 -17.67
N VAL A 585 9.33 8.24 -17.06
CA VAL A 585 8.98 9.51 -16.44
C VAL A 585 8.62 9.24 -14.99
N LEU A 586 9.29 9.90 -14.05
CA LEU A 586 9.01 9.78 -12.63
C LEU A 586 7.72 10.56 -12.30
N ASN A 587 6.78 9.87 -11.66
CA ASN A 587 5.50 10.43 -11.25
C ASN A 587 5.57 10.98 -9.83
N PHE A 588 5.87 10.13 -8.84
CA PHE A 588 5.90 10.53 -7.44
C PHE A 588 6.86 9.69 -6.58
N PHE A 589 7.23 10.22 -5.42
CA PHE A 589 7.78 9.43 -4.31
C PHE A 589 6.74 9.25 -3.21
N ARG A 590 6.67 8.03 -2.68
CA ARG A 590 5.86 7.68 -1.52
C ARG A 590 6.71 7.05 -0.43
N PHE A 591 6.35 7.33 0.82
CA PHE A 591 6.95 6.69 1.99
C PHE A 591 5.84 6.10 2.85
N ASN A 592 5.84 4.78 2.97
CA ASN A 592 4.84 3.99 3.70
C ASN A 592 3.39 4.33 3.31
N GLY A 593 3.13 4.43 2.02
CA GLY A 593 1.80 4.76 1.46
C GLY A 593 1.46 6.24 1.42
N SER A 594 2.24 7.12 2.06
CA SER A 594 2.06 8.57 1.95
C SER A 594 2.89 9.14 0.82
N VAL A 595 2.24 9.70 -0.20
CA VAL A 595 2.92 10.45 -1.26
C VAL A 595 3.37 11.80 -0.72
N TYR A 596 4.66 12.11 -0.85
CA TYR A 596 5.23 13.38 -0.36
C TYR A 596 5.91 14.20 -1.44
N TYR A 597 6.11 13.62 -2.63
CA TYR A 597 6.63 14.33 -3.79
C TYR A 597 5.86 13.87 -5.01
N ASN A 598 5.15 14.76 -5.70
CA ASN A 598 4.36 14.45 -6.90
C ASN A 598 4.51 15.60 -7.91
N PRO A 599 5.63 15.67 -8.66
CA PRO A 599 5.88 16.75 -9.61
C PRO A 599 4.88 16.76 -10.78
N GLU A 600 4.25 17.91 -11.01
CA GLU A 600 3.54 18.19 -12.27
C GLU A 600 4.29 19.29 -13.06
N PRO A 601 4.79 19.01 -14.28
CA PRO A 601 4.70 17.74 -15.01
C PRO A 601 5.66 16.66 -14.48
N ASN A 602 5.29 15.39 -14.69
CA ASN A 602 6.11 14.23 -14.37
C ASN A 602 7.54 14.38 -14.94
N ILE A 603 8.54 13.90 -14.21
CA ILE A 603 9.96 14.19 -14.45
C ILE A 603 10.61 13.14 -15.36
N GLY A 604 10.99 13.54 -16.56
CA GLY A 604 11.73 12.68 -17.50
C GLY A 604 13.26 12.72 -17.38
N THR A 605 13.81 13.34 -16.32
CA THR A 605 15.26 13.57 -16.16
C THR A 605 15.79 12.98 -14.86
N SER A 606 16.98 12.38 -14.93
CA SER A 606 17.67 11.73 -13.81
C SER A 606 19.07 12.33 -13.59
N PRO A 607 19.54 12.47 -12.33
CA PRO A 607 18.82 12.17 -11.10
C PRO A 607 17.74 13.20 -10.76
N ASN A 608 16.82 12.79 -9.91
CA ASN A 608 15.82 13.68 -9.31
C ASN A 608 15.91 13.57 -7.78
N SER A 609 15.87 14.72 -7.11
CA SER A 609 15.86 14.82 -5.64
C SER A 609 14.58 15.49 -5.21
N ALA A 610 14.04 15.03 -4.07
CA ALA A 610 12.86 15.62 -3.47
C ALA A 610 12.96 15.61 -1.94
N GLU A 611 12.65 16.77 -1.37
CA GLU A 611 12.53 16.93 0.08
C GLU A 611 11.23 16.28 0.57
N ALA A 612 11.31 15.59 1.70
CA ALA A 612 10.15 15.06 2.39
C ALA A 612 9.64 16.14 3.35
N SER A 613 8.69 16.96 2.90
CA SER A 613 8.04 17.98 3.73
C SER A 613 6.56 17.66 3.95
N PRO A 614 6.09 17.48 5.20
CA PRO A 614 6.88 17.48 6.44
C PRO A 614 7.82 16.27 6.52
N ASN A 615 8.90 16.38 7.30
CA ASN A 615 9.84 15.27 7.51
C ASN A 615 9.09 14.03 8.02
N LEU A 616 9.27 12.89 7.34
CA LEU A 616 8.45 11.70 7.60
C LEU A 616 9.12 10.79 8.65
N GLU A 617 8.42 10.52 9.75
CA GLU A 617 8.97 9.74 10.85
C GLU A 617 9.16 8.26 10.51
N LEU A 618 10.34 7.75 10.82
CA LEU A 618 10.67 6.33 10.93
C LEU A 618 10.98 5.99 12.40
N GLY A 619 9.95 5.55 13.11
CA GLY A 619 10.01 5.21 14.53
C GLY A 619 10.93 4.04 14.86
N VAL A 620 11.25 3.89 16.15
CA VAL A 620 12.09 2.80 16.66
C VAL A 620 11.50 1.43 16.32
N GLY A 621 12.30 0.58 15.68
CA GLY A 621 11.91 -0.78 15.27
C GLY A 621 10.96 -0.82 14.07
N TRP A 622 10.62 0.33 13.47
CA TRP A 622 9.75 0.36 12.30
C TRP A 622 10.50 -0.11 11.06
N ASN A 623 9.73 -0.70 10.14
CA ASN A 623 10.17 -1.08 8.80
C ASN A 623 9.15 -0.52 7.81
N ARG A 624 9.57 0.40 6.94
CA ARG A 624 8.68 1.23 6.10
C ARG A 624 9.16 1.20 4.65
N ALA A 625 8.24 1.14 3.70
CA ALA A 625 8.57 1.17 2.28
C ALA A 625 8.86 2.59 1.81
N TRP A 626 9.86 2.75 0.94
CA TRP A 626 10.08 3.92 0.12
C TRP A 626 9.99 3.51 -1.35
N GLU A 627 9.28 4.30 -2.14
CA GLU A 627 8.83 3.86 -3.46
C GLU A 627 8.82 5.06 -4.42
N ALA A 628 9.29 4.83 -5.64
CA ALA A 628 9.28 5.79 -6.73
C ALA A 628 8.52 5.21 -7.92
N ASP A 629 7.43 5.89 -8.29
CA ASP A 629 6.47 5.47 -9.31
C ASP A 629 6.84 6.05 -10.67
N PHE A 630 6.78 5.24 -11.73
CA PHE A 630 7.19 5.63 -13.08
C PHE A 630 6.10 5.40 -14.14
N ASP A 631 5.87 6.40 -14.98
CA ASP A 631 5.20 6.18 -16.26
C ASP A 631 6.16 5.63 -17.33
N ASN A 632 5.57 5.08 -18.39
CA ASN A 632 6.27 4.61 -19.60
C ASN A 632 7.23 3.43 -19.40
N VAL A 633 6.97 2.57 -18.41
CA VAL A 633 7.75 1.34 -18.14
C VAL A 633 7.33 0.17 -19.08
N THR A 634 6.85 0.46 -20.30
CA THR A 634 6.20 -0.51 -21.20
C THR A 634 7.10 -1.65 -21.71
N GLY A 635 8.42 -1.54 -21.51
CA GLY A 635 9.41 -2.59 -21.80
C GLY A 635 10.07 -3.20 -20.55
N GLY A 636 9.54 -2.91 -19.36
CA GLY A 636 10.15 -3.24 -18.07
C GLY A 636 11.28 -2.28 -17.66
N PHE A 637 11.76 -2.46 -16.44
CA PHE A 637 12.92 -1.72 -15.94
C PHE A 637 14.21 -2.26 -16.59
N VAL A 638 15.04 -1.37 -17.13
CA VAL A 638 16.33 -1.73 -17.74
C VAL A 638 17.37 -0.72 -17.26
N GLY A 639 18.55 -1.20 -16.88
CA GLY A 639 19.66 -0.40 -16.35
C GLY A 639 19.66 -0.31 -14.82
N THR A 640 20.42 0.66 -14.29
CA THR A 640 20.65 0.78 -12.84
C THR A 640 19.74 1.84 -12.22
N TYR A 641 18.97 1.41 -11.23
CA TYR A 641 18.17 2.26 -10.37
C TYR A 641 18.84 2.33 -9.02
N GLN A 642 19.04 3.54 -8.52
CA GLN A 642 19.61 3.76 -7.20
C GLN A 642 18.82 4.87 -6.52
N ALA A 643 18.44 4.67 -5.27
CA ALA A 643 17.90 5.71 -4.43
C ALA A 643 18.81 5.91 -3.22
N THR A 644 18.94 7.16 -2.77
CA THR A 644 19.58 7.53 -1.51
C THR A 644 18.61 8.36 -0.70
N LEU A 645 18.29 7.85 0.49
CA LEU A 645 17.43 8.53 1.45
C LEU A 645 18.29 9.17 2.53
N THR A 646 18.02 10.43 2.82
CA THR A 646 18.67 11.17 3.89
C THR A 646 17.72 11.26 5.08
N PHE A 647 18.21 10.79 6.21
CA PHE A 647 17.49 10.72 7.47
C PHE A 647 18.18 11.60 8.51
N GLN A 648 17.42 12.36 9.28
CA GLN A 648 17.93 13.22 10.34
C GLN A 648 17.35 12.82 11.70
N PHE A 649 18.22 12.63 12.69
CA PHE A 649 17.84 12.43 14.09
C PHE A 649 17.56 13.78 14.75
N ALA A 650 16.72 13.78 15.78
CA ALA A 650 16.44 14.98 16.58
C ALA A 650 17.71 15.61 17.19
N GLY A 651 18.75 14.81 17.44
CA GLY A 651 20.08 15.28 17.88
C GLY A 651 20.95 15.91 16.79
N GLY A 652 20.45 16.09 15.57
CA GLY A 652 21.15 16.72 14.44
C GLY A 652 22.07 15.79 13.65
N LEU A 653 22.21 14.51 14.03
CA LEU A 653 22.93 13.52 13.22
C LEU A 653 22.16 13.27 11.93
N THR A 654 22.83 13.42 10.80
CA THR A 654 22.29 13.10 9.47
C THR A 654 22.91 11.81 8.96
N CYS A 655 22.08 10.87 8.55
CA CYS A 655 22.47 9.58 8.00
C CYS A 655 21.93 9.46 6.58
N SER A 656 22.66 8.75 5.71
CA SER A 656 22.20 8.45 4.36
C SER A 656 22.19 6.95 4.14
N VAL A 657 21.08 6.44 3.62
CA VAL A 657 20.88 5.04 3.30
C VAL A 657 20.62 4.93 1.81
N SER A 658 21.40 4.11 1.11
CA SER A 658 21.25 3.90 -0.32
C SER A 658 20.81 2.47 -0.63
N ALA A 659 19.93 2.35 -1.60
CA ALA A 659 19.51 1.08 -2.19
C ALA A 659 19.70 1.16 -3.71
N SER A 660 20.15 0.07 -4.33
CA SER A 660 20.32 0.03 -5.78
C SER A 660 20.00 -1.35 -6.33
N GLN A 661 19.37 -1.38 -7.51
CA GLN A 661 19.13 -2.59 -8.27
C GLN A 661 19.48 -2.34 -9.73
N THR A 662 20.16 -3.30 -10.37
CA THR A 662 20.47 -3.24 -11.81
C THR A 662 19.71 -4.34 -12.53
N VAL A 663 19.07 -3.99 -13.65
CA VAL A 663 18.41 -4.92 -14.56
C VAL A 663 19.16 -4.91 -15.88
N LEU A 664 19.63 -6.08 -16.34
CA LEU A 664 20.36 -6.17 -17.61
C LEU A 664 19.38 -6.24 -18.79
N PRO A 665 19.69 -5.60 -19.94
CA PRO A 665 18.88 -5.73 -21.13
C PRO A 665 18.92 -7.18 -21.64
N THR A 666 17.75 -7.75 -21.90
CA THR A 666 17.59 -9.05 -22.56
C THR A 666 18.01 -8.88 -24.03
N ASN A 667 19.23 -9.33 -24.38
CA ASN A 667 19.72 -9.29 -25.75
C ASN A 667 18.98 -10.31 -26.63
N THR A 668 17.82 -9.93 -27.14
CA THR A 668 17.17 -10.59 -28.29
C THR A 668 17.31 -9.66 -29.49
N PRO A 669 18.07 -10.01 -30.55
CA PRO A 669 18.24 -9.11 -31.69
C PRO A 669 16.89 -8.93 -32.41
N PRO A 670 16.52 -7.70 -32.82
CA PRO A 670 15.30 -7.50 -33.58
C PRO A 670 15.43 -8.19 -34.96
N PRO A 671 14.38 -8.86 -35.46
CA PRO A 671 14.42 -9.48 -36.78
C PRO A 671 14.69 -8.39 -37.82
N THR A 672 15.79 -8.53 -38.55
CA THR A 672 16.09 -7.70 -39.71
C THR A 672 15.00 -7.96 -40.74
N ASN A 673 14.11 -6.98 -40.95
CA ASN A 673 13.02 -7.08 -41.91
C ASN A 673 13.59 -7.08 -43.34
N THR A 674 13.98 -8.27 -43.79
CA THR A 674 14.30 -8.54 -45.19
C THR A 674 12.96 -8.83 -45.86
N GLN A 675 12.38 -7.80 -46.47
CA GLN A 675 11.11 -7.91 -47.19
C GLN A 675 11.20 -9.02 -48.25
N PRO A 676 10.26 -9.99 -48.30
CA PRO A 676 10.19 -10.97 -49.38
C PRO A 676 9.86 -10.27 -50.71
N PRO A 677 10.41 -10.72 -51.86
CA PRO A 677 10.19 -10.05 -53.13
C PRO A 677 8.73 -10.18 -53.57
N THR A 678 8.07 -9.04 -53.75
CA THR A 678 6.74 -8.94 -54.35
C THR A 678 6.83 -9.31 -55.83
N ASN A 679 6.30 -10.47 -56.21
CA ASN A 679 6.15 -10.87 -57.61
C ASN A 679 5.19 -9.92 -58.34
N THR A 680 5.75 -8.96 -59.05
CA THR A 680 5.06 -8.13 -60.05
C THR A 680 5.33 -8.71 -61.44
N PRO A 681 4.33 -8.82 -62.32
CA PRO A 681 4.48 -9.47 -63.63
C PRO A 681 5.54 -8.80 -64.52
N THR A 682 6.42 -9.64 -65.05
CA THR A 682 7.54 -9.32 -65.93
C THR A 682 7.08 -8.63 -67.20
N ILE A 683 7.48 -7.36 -67.37
CA ILE A 683 7.50 -6.68 -68.66
C ILE A 683 8.97 -6.55 -69.08
N THR A 684 9.33 -7.26 -70.15
CA THR A 684 10.66 -7.33 -70.75
C THR A 684 11.17 -5.97 -71.23
N PRO A 685 12.33 -5.48 -70.76
CA PRO A 685 13.05 -4.38 -71.39
C PRO A 685 14.15 -4.91 -72.33
N THR A 686 14.06 -4.51 -73.59
CA THR A 686 15.07 -4.68 -74.64
C THR A 686 16.36 -3.93 -74.31
N ALA A 687 17.49 -4.55 -74.64
CA ALA A 687 18.86 -4.18 -74.32
C ALA A 687 19.26 -2.72 -74.62
N SER A 688 19.94 -2.10 -73.65
CA SER A 688 20.78 -0.93 -73.87
C SER A 688 22.25 -1.32 -73.76
N ILE A 689 22.98 -1.05 -74.84
CA ILE A 689 24.35 -1.46 -75.15
C ILE A 689 25.34 -0.46 -74.52
N THR A 690 26.25 -0.97 -73.69
CA THR A 690 27.44 -0.26 -73.21
C THR A 690 28.47 -0.15 -74.34
N PRO A 691 28.99 1.04 -74.68
CA PRO A 691 30.07 1.17 -75.66
C PRO A 691 31.46 1.01 -75.01
N THR A 692 32.24 0.13 -75.61
CA THR A 692 33.67 -0.15 -75.38
C THR A 692 34.56 1.00 -75.90
N PRO A 693 35.72 1.29 -75.27
CA PRO A 693 36.61 2.38 -75.70
C PRO A 693 37.42 2.01 -76.96
N SER A 694 37.62 2.98 -77.86
CA SER A 694 38.53 2.88 -79.01
C SER A 694 39.41 4.14 -79.13
N ASN A 695 40.70 3.91 -79.34
CA ASN A 695 41.79 4.89 -79.40
C ASN A 695 41.80 5.75 -80.68
N THR A 696 42.64 6.80 -80.63
CA THR A 696 43.38 7.51 -81.72
C THR A 696 42.80 8.89 -82.13
N PRO A 697 43.60 9.88 -82.59
CA PRO A 697 44.55 10.72 -81.83
C PRO A 697 44.34 12.24 -82.07
N THR A 698 44.71 13.11 -81.12
CA THR A 698 44.71 14.58 -81.35
C THR A 698 46.12 15.06 -81.67
N ASN A 699 46.30 15.58 -82.89
CA ASN A 699 47.52 16.26 -83.36
C ASN A 699 47.66 17.64 -82.71
N THR A 700 48.79 17.88 -82.05
CA THR A 700 49.25 19.22 -81.64
C THR A 700 50.46 19.60 -82.50
N PRO A 701 50.43 20.72 -83.26
CA PRO A 701 51.62 21.22 -83.93
C PRO A 701 52.49 22.05 -82.97
N VAL A 702 53.77 21.69 -82.90
CA VAL A 702 54.86 22.41 -82.22
C VAL A 702 55.34 23.59 -83.07
N PRO A 703 55.62 24.77 -82.49
CA PRO A 703 56.57 25.73 -83.06
C PRO A 703 58.00 25.54 -82.49
N PRO A 704 59.05 25.70 -83.32
CA PRO A 704 60.44 25.36 -82.99
C PRO A 704 61.18 26.46 -82.17
N PRO A 705 62.29 26.11 -81.48
CA PRO A 705 63.23 27.05 -80.86
C PRO A 705 64.14 27.67 -81.96
N PRO A 706 64.79 28.85 -81.79
CA PRO A 706 65.82 29.16 -80.77
C PRO A 706 65.78 30.67 -80.34
N ASP A 707 66.61 31.29 -79.50
CA ASP A 707 67.98 31.13 -78.97
C ASP A 707 68.03 31.54 -77.49
#